data_AF-A0A0Q9MU56-F1
#
_entry.id   AF-A0A0Q9MU56-F1
#
_cell.length_a   1.000
_cell.length_b   1.000
_cell.length_c   1.000
_cell.angle_alpha   90.00
_cell.angle_beta   90.00
_cell.angle_gamma   90.00
#
_symmetry.space_group_name_H-M   'P 1'
#
loop_
_entity.id
_entity.type
_entity.pdbx_description
1 polymer ?
#
loop_
_entity_poly.entity_id
_entity_poly.type
_entity_poly.pdbx_seq_one_letter_code
_entity_poly.pdbx_strand_id
1 'polypeptide(L)'
;MKLLNDGWQFAKGEPSEFVPVSVPHDWLIADTKNLYKDDIGWYKRDLDASNVKDGQRLLIRFDGVYMDSTLFVNDKEVGQWKYGYTAFEFDITGFISKDSINTILLKVVHQAPNSRWYTGAGIYRDVFLIVKNACHFVSDGIYITTRKVGGKWSYEVDVEVETEGMPYQVHHTLLEKNDEIVEWDVEKPQLYTLRSELFVNGEMTDTVDTRFGFRTIEFTTDRGFFLNGRHVKLNGVCLHHDLGGLGAAVYPDAIRRQLEIFRKMGVNAIRAAHNPPASIFNDIADEMGFLVMSEIFDVWKRPKTKHDYARFFDEWAEKDVASWIRRDRNHPSIIMWSIGNEVHDTHADAESGKATMTYLMELVKKHDPNVHAPVTLCSNYMPWENTQQCADVIKLIGYNYAEPLYVKHHSDHPDWIIYGSETCSTVQSRGIYHFPLSQSILADDDLQCSALGNSATSWGAKSVEWCIKADADTPFSLGQFIWAGQDYLGEPTPYHTKNTYLGHVDTAGFPKDSYYLFKAAWTDYRKEPFVHLYPYWDFSEGQVIDVRVCSNAAQVELFVNEESQGIVSLDHDKIVADWQIKYRTGTLRAVAYDENGKQIAKQSRTSFGDAVGLQLENEIIGELLFSTITALDFQGNPVENANCRVQVSVESGTLLALDNGDATDYDPYQTDSRRLFSGKLLAIVKRVGHSVPIIHAKLEQSDVPIRKIQLTVDGYHVRAKTFPEHATYSDLYWRVTDSAGIDSQLATIVVSEDGQSATIKPRGDGEVYVRCSPKNGGNHFAFISMITLQIQGLGKTFINPYEFVSGGLYNASNVELTNGNERGIATLRDGESHVGFKDLDFGDYGSDEITLPLFPLSKDPFTFEIWEGMPLDGGEHLSTIHYDKGSIWNTYQEVVCKLPRRLMGLTTLCLVFRQKVHIKGFTFAEYQKAFQKLKATEVTRVYGDCFTIHEDTIENIGNNVSLVYENMDFGELGAGQIEICWRSKIEPNSIQLVFTDGQREIRKMIEVEIRDEYASSVFSLDESITGKNTVSLIFLPGCNIDIGWLRFIH
;
A
#
# COMPACT_ATOMS: atom_id res chain seq x y z
N MET A 1 -27.32 -10.25 -30.47
CA MET A 1 -26.60 -9.26 -29.63
C MET A 1 -25.58 -8.55 -30.50
N LYS A 2 -25.44 -7.22 -30.39
CA LYS A 2 -24.52 -6.40 -31.18
C LYS A 2 -23.74 -5.45 -30.26
N LEU A 3 -22.41 -5.38 -30.42
CA LEU A 3 -21.57 -4.43 -29.70
C LEU A 3 -21.95 -2.98 -30.07
N LEU A 4 -22.08 -2.12 -29.06
CA LEU A 4 -22.60 -0.76 -29.17
C LEU A 4 -21.59 0.29 -28.66
N ASN A 5 -20.30 0.00 -28.76
CA ASN A 5 -19.20 0.81 -28.19
C ASN A 5 -18.82 2.08 -28.97
N ASP A 6 -19.06 2.11 -30.28
CA ASP A 6 -18.71 3.27 -31.11
C ASP A 6 -19.74 4.41 -30.98
N GLY A 7 -19.39 5.63 -31.42
CA GLY A 7 -20.36 6.71 -31.63
C GLY A 7 -21.02 7.28 -30.36
N TRP A 8 -20.40 7.07 -29.20
CA TRP A 8 -20.76 7.76 -27.96
C TRP A 8 -20.15 9.15 -27.90
N GLN A 9 -20.79 10.03 -27.16
CA GLN A 9 -20.28 11.34 -26.79
C GLN A 9 -20.35 11.49 -25.27
N PHE A 10 -19.50 12.33 -24.70
CA PHE A 10 -19.33 12.48 -23.27
C PHE A 10 -19.28 13.95 -22.84
N ALA A 11 -19.91 14.28 -21.71
CA ALA A 11 -19.83 15.58 -21.06
C ALA A 11 -19.61 15.39 -19.55
N LYS A 12 -18.79 16.26 -18.92
CA LYS A 12 -18.60 16.31 -17.46
C LYS A 12 -19.44 17.44 -16.87
N GLY A 13 -20.03 17.24 -15.69
CA GLY A 13 -20.88 18.21 -15.02
C GLY A 13 -22.25 18.36 -15.67
N GLU A 14 -22.53 19.53 -16.26
CA GLU A 14 -23.78 19.80 -16.97
C GLU A 14 -23.77 19.17 -18.39
N PRO A 15 -24.87 18.55 -18.84
CA PRO A 15 -24.94 17.84 -20.12
C PRO A 15 -25.11 18.80 -21.32
N SER A 16 -24.16 19.71 -21.54
CA SER A 16 -24.22 20.72 -22.61
C SER A 16 -23.15 20.53 -23.69
N GLU A 17 -21.90 20.28 -23.31
CA GLU A 17 -20.75 20.20 -24.22
C GLU A 17 -20.26 18.75 -24.38
N PHE A 18 -20.87 18.03 -25.33
CA PHE A 18 -20.54 16.63 -25.61
C PHE A 18 -19.37 16.48 -26.58
N VAL A 19 -18.34 15.74 -26.17
CA VAL A 19 -17.18 15.37 -27.01
C VAL A 19 -17.24 13.89 -27.41
N PRO A 20 -16.86 13.50 -28.64
CA PRO A 20 -16.81 12.09 -29.02
C PRO A 20 -15.87 11.29 -28.12
N VAL A 21 -16.30 10.09 -27.71
CA VAL A 21 -15.49 9.13 -26.95
C VAL A 21 -15.71 7.72 -27.49
N SER A 22 -14.70 6.86 -27.34
CA SER A 22 -14.88 5.42 -27.53
C SER A 22 -15.19 4.80 -26.17
N VAL A 23 -16.17 3.91 -26.14
CA VAL A 23 -16.41 3.04 -24.98
C VAL A 23 -15.70 1.70 -25.24
N PRO A 24 -15.09 1.03 -24.25
CA PRO A 24 -14.99 1.41 -22.84
C PRO A 24 -14.23 2.72 -22.56
N HIS A 25 -14.73 3.51 -21.62
CA HIS A 25 -14.22 4.84 -21.27
C HIS A 25 -14.17 5.05 -19.75
N ASP A 26 -12.98 5.36 -19.26
CA ASP A 26 -12.72 5.85 -17.91
C ASP A 26 -12.27 7.31 -17.98
N TRP A 27 -13.06 8.24 -17.44
CA TRP A 27 -12.75 9.66 -17.57
C TRP A 27 -11.76 10.19 -16.52
N LEU A 28 -11.48 9.43 -15.46
CA LEU A 28 -10.61 9.85 -14.36
C LEU A 28 -9.15 9.62 -14.69
N ILE A 29 -8.83 8.59 -15.48
CA ILE A 29 -7.44 8.20 -15.80
C ILE A 29 -6.64 9.30 -16.52
N ALA A 30 -7.33 10.25 -17.15
CA ALA A 30 -6.72 11.39 -17.85
C ALA A 30 -6.00 12.39 -16.91
N ASP A 31 -6.34 12.42 -15.62
CA ASP A 31 -5.71 13.30 -14.63
C ASP A 31 -5.22 12.51 -13.41
N THR A 32 -3.96 12.07 -13.49
CA THR A 32 -3.23 11.33 -12.44
C THR A 32 -3.11 12.09 -11.12
N LYS A 33 -3.33 13.41 -11.08
CA LYS A 33 -3.32 14.21 -9.85
C LYS A 33 -4.68 14.24 -9.15
N ASN A 34 -5.76 13.84 -9.84
CA ASN A 34 -7.14 13.94 -9.34
C ASN A 34 -7.95 12.66 -9.65
N LEU A 35 -7.36 11.48 -9.44
CA LEU A 35 -7.97 10.17 -9.71
C LEU A 35 -9.23 9.84 -8.89
N TYR A 36 -9.60 10.66 -7.90
CA TYR A 36 -10.77 10.47 -7.02
C TYR A 36 -11.73 11.66 -7.03
N LYS A 37 -11.69 12.50 -8.08
CA LYS A 37 -12.51 13.70 -8.15
C LYS A 37 -14.01 13.38 -8.16
N ASP A 38 -14.79 14.10 -7.34
CA ASP A 38 -16.25 14.12 -7.41
C ASP A 38 -16.69 14.75 -8.73
N ASP A 39 -17.49 14.01 -9.51
CA ASP A 39 -18.03 14.52 -10.78
C ASP A 39 -19.25 13.71 -11.26
N ILE A 40 -20.00 14.30 -12.20
CA ILE A 40 -21.09 13.63 -12.91
C ILE A 40 -20.69 13.52 -14.38
N GLY A 41 -20.70 12.30 -14.90
CA GLY A 41 -20.47 12.01 -16.31
C GLY A 41 -21.79 11.77 -17.05
N TRP A 42 -21.93 12.34 -18.24
CA TRP A 42 -23.05 12.10 -19.13
C TRP A 42 -22.58 11.48 -20.43
N TYR A 43 -23.14 10.34 -20.79
CA TYR A 43 -22.85 9.67 -22.05
C TYR A 43 -24.07 9.74 -22.96
N LYS A 44 -23.91 10.32 -24.14
CA LYS A 44 -24.97 10.45 -25.15
C LYS A 44 -24.66 9.58 -26.35
N ARG A 45 -25.68 8.93 -26.91
CA ARG A 45 -25.59 8.20 -28.17
C ARG A 45 -26.89 8.30 -28.95
N ASP A 46 -26.76 8.53 -30.25
CA ASP A 46 -27.89 8.41 -31.17
C ASP A 46 -28.07 6.94 -31.58
N LEU A 47 -29.33 6.49 -31.60
CA LEU A 47 -29.73 5.13 -31.94
C LEU A 47 -30.80 5.14 -33.03
N ASP A 48 -30.47 4.51 -34.15
CA ASP A 48 -31.44 4.17 -35.19
C ASP A 48 -32.12 2.84 -34.87
N ALA A 49 -33.44 2.89 -34.64
CA ALA A 49 -34.28 1.73 -34.35
C ALA A 49 -35.24 1.37 -35.51
N SER A 50 -35.05 1.96 -36.70
CA SER A 50 -35.92 1.74 -37.88
C SER A 50 -35.98 0.28 -38.33
N ASN A 51 -34.91 -0.50 -38.07
CA ASN A 51 -34.81 -1.91 -38.43
C ASN A 51 -35.48 -2.87 -37.42
N VAL A 52 -36.00 -2.37 -36.29
CA VAL A 52 -36.67 -3.20 -35.28
C VAL A 52 -38.09 -3.53 -35.75
N LYS A 53 -38.36 -4.83 -35.96
CA LYS A 53 -39.67 -5.29 -36.47
C LYS A 53 -40.75 -5.22 -35.39
N ASP A 54 -42.01 -5.24 -35.81
CA ASP A 54 -43.14 -5.31 -34.87
C ASP A 54 -43.11 -6.63 -34.09
N GLY A 55 -43.41 -6.56 -32.79
CA GLY A 55 -43.32 -7.71 -31.87
C GLY A 55 -41.90 -8.05 -31.39
N GLN A 56 -40.86 -7.36 -31.86
CA GLN A 56 -39.51 -7.50 -31.31
C GLN A 56 -39.30 -6.57 -30.11
N ARG A 57 -38.50 -7.03 -29.16
CA ARG A 57 -38.02 -6.24 -28.02
C ARG A 57 -36.61 -5.74 -28.29
N LEU A 58 -36.33 -4.51 -27.90
CA LEU A 58 -35.02 -3.89 -27.95
C LEU A 58 -34.52 -3.63 -26.53
N LEU A 59 -33.39 -4.24 -26.19
CA LEU A 59 -32.77 -4.12 -24.88
C LEU A 59 -31.36 -3.54 -25.04
N ILE A 60 -30.94 -2.77 -24.05
CA ILE A 60 -29.57 -2.28 -23.94
C ILE A 60 -28.94 -2.87 -22.68
N ARG A 61 -27.77 -3.50 -22.85
CA ARG A 61 -27.00 -4.12 -21.78
C ARG A 61 -25.69 -3.36 -21.57
N PHE A 62 -25.37 -3.08 -20.32
CA PHE A 62 -24.08 -2.55 -19.89
C PHE A 62 -23.39 -3.62 -19.05
N ASP A 63 -22.16 -4.01 -19.42
CA ASP A 63 -21.42 -5.02 -18.64
C ASP A 63 -20.82 -4.46 -17.34
N GLY A 64 -20.75 -3.14 -17.22
CA GLY A 64 -20.33 -2.41 -16.01
C GLY A 64 -20.25 -0.91 -16.24
N VAL A 65 -20.79 -0.15 -15.29
CA VAL A 65 -20.75 1.32 -15.27
C VAL A 65 -20.44 1.75 -13.84
N TYR A 66 -19.31 2.42 -13.64
CA TYR A 66 -18.91 2.87 -12.30
C TYR A 66 -19.23 4.37 -12.12
N MET A 67 -20.15 4.77 -11.25
CA MET A 67 -21.22 3.98 -10.62
C MET A 67 -22.50 4.82 -10.49
N ASP A 68 -23.53 4.32 -9.77
CA ASP A 68 -24.77 5.05 -9.49
C ASP A 68 -25.37 5.69 -10.76
N SER A 69 -25.74 4.83 -11.69
CA SER A 69 -26.12 5.22 -13.04
C SER A 69 -27.64 5.33 -13.22
N THR A 70 -28.06 6.21 -14.15
CA THR A 70 -29.45 6.38 -14.56
C THR A 70 -29.52 6.47 -16.08
N LEU A 71 -30.34 5.62 -16.69
CA LEU A 71 -30.55 5.58 -18.14
C LEU A 71 -31.80 6.39 -18.53
N PHE A 72 -31.64 7.21 -19.55
CA PHE A 72 -32.71 7.94 -20.21
C PHE A 72 -32.73 7.60 -21.70
N VAL A 73 -33.94 7.49 -22.27
CA VAL A 73 -34.16 7.35 -23.71
C VAL A 73 -35.23 8.36 -24.11
N ASN A 74 -34.90 9.23 -25.07
CA ASN A 74 -35.77 10.32 -25.53
C ASN A 74 -36.36 11.13 -24.35
N ASP A 75 -35.46 11.60 -23.46
CA ASP A 75 -35.76 12.40 -22.26
C ASP A 75 -36.63 11.72 -21.19
N LYS A 76 -36.89 10.41 -21.31
CA LYS A 76 -37.63 9.62 -20.32
C LYS A 76 -36.67 8.70 -19.57
N GLU A 77 -36.76 8.71 -18.24
CA GLU A 77 -36.03 7.77 -17.39
C GLU A 77 -36.53 6.33 -17.64
N VAL A 78 -35.60 5.44 -17.96
CA VAL A 78 -35.85 4.01 -18.15
C VAL A 78 -35.62 3.26 -16.85
N GLY A 79 -34.55 3.60 -16.12
CA GLY A 79 -34.22 2.96 -14.84
C GLY A 79 -32.83 3.32 -14.32
N GLN A 80 -32.50 2.76 -13.15
CA GLN A 80 -31.27 3.03 -12.42
C GLN A 80 -30.51 1.73 -12.14
N TRP A 81 -29.18 1.82 -12.03
CA TRP A 81 -28.32 0.73 -11.57
C TRP A 81 -27.20 1.27 -10.68
N LYS A 82 -27.10 0.76 -9.46
CA LYS A 82 -26.27 1.37 -8.41
C LYS A 82 -24.86 0.82 -8.32
N TYR A 83 -24.72 -0.50 -8.38
CA TYR A 83 -23.42 -1.14 -8.22
C TYR A 83 -22.56 -1.00 -9.48
N GLY A 84 -21.26 -0.77 -9.27
CA GLY A 84 -20.34 -0.44 -10.36
C GLY A 84 -19.84 -1.63 -11.18
N TYR A 85 -20.01 -2.86 -10.69
CA TYR A 85 -19.27 -4.02 -11.20
C TYR A 85 -20.12 -5.17 -11.74
N THR A 86 -21.44 -5.10 -11.57
CA THR A 86 -22.40 -6.07 -12.12
C THR A 86 -22.93 -5.58 -13.47
N ALA A 87 -23.26 -6.53 -14.34
CA ALA A 87 -23.91 -6.23 -15.61
C ALA A 87 -25.39 -5.93 -15.39
N PHE A 88 -25.99 -5.11 -16.25
CA PHE A 88 -27.42 -4.83 -16.19
C PHE A 88 -28.01 -4.58 -17.58
N GLU A 89 -29.30 -4.84 -17.70
CA GLU A 89 -30.04 -4.76 -18.95
C GLU A 89 -31.36 -4.03 -18.73
N PHE A 90 -31.68 -3.10 -19.65
CA PHE A 90 -32.97 -2.41 -19.67
C PHE A 90 -33.69 -2.69 -20.98
N ASP A 91 -34.98 -3.03 -20.88
CA ASP A 91 -35.88 -3.05 -22.04
C ASP A 91 -36.29 -1.61 -22.40
N ILE A 92 -35.83 -1.15 -23.57
CA ILE A 92 -36.08 0.21 -24.07
C ILE A 92 -37.18 0.24 -25.13
N THR A 93 -37.85 -0.88 -25.42
CA THR A 93 -38.85 -1.02 -26.48
C THR A 93 -39.97 0.02 -26.38
N GLY A 94 -40.44 0.31 -25.16
CA GLY A 94 -41.50 1.30 -24.92
C GLY A 94 -41.05 2.76 -24.99
N PHE A 95 -39.75 3.02 -25.10
CA PHE A 95 -39.15 4.37 -25.06
C PHE A 95 -38.62 4.83 -26.43
N ILE A 96 -38.48 3.89 -27.37
CA ILE A 96 -37.99 4.16 -28.73
C ILE A 96 -39.11 4.61 -29.68
N SER A 97 -38.75 5.48 -30.61
CA SER A 97 -39.50 5.85 -31.80
C SER A 97 -38.89 5.12 -33.01
N LYS A 98 -39.74 4.51 -33.85
CA LYS A 98 -39.32 3.91 -35.13
C LYS A 98 -39.22 4.92 -36.26
N ASP A 99 -39.85 6.09 -36.09
CA ASP A 99 -39.97 7.13 -37.14
C ASP A 99 -38.89 8.22 -37.03
N SER A 100 -38.05 8.17 -35.98
CA SER A 100 -37.00 9.16 -35.72
C SER A 100 -35.75 8.54 -35.09
N ILE A 101 -34.63 9.25 -35.17
CA ILE A 101 -33.43 8.91 -34.39
C ILE A 101 -33.75 9.04 -32.91
N ASN A 102 -33.31 8.06 -32.12
CA ASN A 102 -33.51 8.03 -30.67
C ASN A 102 -32.26 8.54 -29.96
N THR A 103 -32.41 9.29 -28.88
CA THR A 103 -31.29 9.68 -28.03
C THR A 103 -31.24 8.80 -26.80
N ILE A 104 -30.12 8.10 -26.62
CA ILE A 104 -29.75 7.42 -25.38
C ILE A 104 -28.88 8.39 -24.58
N LEU A 105 -29.22 8.58 -23.31
CA LEU A 105 -28.44 9.39 -22.38
C LEU A 105 -28.25 8.60 -21.07
N LEU A 106 -27.00 8.38 -20.67
CA LEU A 106 -26.65 7.71 -19.42
C LEU A 106 -25.96 8.72 -18.50
N LYS A 107 -26.55 8.92 -17.32
CA LYS A 107 -25.93 9.66 -16.21
C LYS A 107 -25.11 8.70 -15.36
N VAL A 108 -23.92 9.11 -14.95
CA VAL A 108 -23.02 8.37 -14.07
C VAL A 108 -22.55 9.31 -12.95
N VAL A 109 -22.67 8.89 -11.69
CA VAL A 109 -22.29 9.72 -10.54
C VAL A 109 -21.07 9.11 -9.85
N HIS A 110 -19.98 9.86 -9.81
CA HIS A 110 -18.78 9.51 -9.05
C HIS A 110 -18.65 10.44 -7.84
N GLN A 111 -18.65 9.87 -6.64
CA GLN A 111 -18.54 10.60 -5.37
C GLN A 111 -17.59 9.87 -4.43
N ALA A 112 -16.45 10.47 -4.11
CA ALA A 112 -15.43 9.93 -3.24
C ALA A 112 -15.60 10.40 -1.77
N PRO A 113 -15.08 9.65 -0.78
CA PRO A 113 -14.53 8.30 -0.91
C PRO A 113 -15.65 7.26 -1.02
N ASN A 114 -15.66 6.50 -2.12
CA ASN A 114 -16.58 5.39 -2.44
C ASN A 114 -15.88 4.02 -2.55
N SER A 115 -14.55 3.99 -2.46
CA SER A 115 -13.72 2.80 -2.61
C SER A 115 -12.40 2.96 -1.85
N ARG A 116 -11.71 1.84 -1.58
CA ARG A 116 -10.35 1.80 -1.03
C ARG A 116 -9.26 1.84 -2.11
N TRP A 117 -9.60 1.39 -3.32
CA TRP A 117 -8.74 1.36 -4.51
C TRP A 117 -9.31 2.24 -5.62
N TYR A 118 -8.53 2.44 -6.69
CA TYR A 118 -8.99 3.17 -7.87
C TYR A 118 -10.08 2.42 -8.63
N THR A 119 -11.22 3.06 -8.80
CA THR A 119 -12.39 2.45 -9.46
C THR A 119 -12.44 2.76 -10.95
N GLY A 120 -11.81 3.85 -11.37
CA GLY A 120 -12.20 4.58 -12.57
C GLY A 120 -13.60 5.18 -12.44
N ALA A 121 -14.04 5.88 -13.48
CA ALA A 121 -15.43 6.32 -13.56
C ALA A 121 -15.93 6.38 -15.00
N GLY A 122 -17.14 5.88 -15.23
CA GLY A 122 -17.77 5.85 -16.54
C GLY A 122 -18.25 4.48 -17.01
N ILE A 123 -18.53 4.40 -18.30
CA ILE A 123 -18.86 3.15 -19.00
C ILE A 123 -17.53 2.42 -19.30
N TYR A 124 -16.95 1.80 -18.27
CA TYR A 124 -15.62 1.19 -18.34
C TYR A 124 -15.63 -0.26 -18.87
N ARG A 125 -16.81 -0.81 -19.19
CA ARG A 125 -16.98 -2.10 -19.88
C ARG A 125 -17.88 -1.96 -21.10
N ASP A 126 -18.00 -3.03 -21.88
CA ASP A 126 -18.76 -3.05 -23.12
C ASP A 126 -20.25 -2.75 -22.93
N VAL A 127 -20.83 -2.19 -23.99
CA VAL A 127 -22.27 -1.97 -24.12
C VAL A 127 -22.79 -2.76 -25.30
N PHE A 128 -23.96 -3.38 -25.15
CA PHE A 128 -24.58 -4.19 -26.18
C PHE A 128 -26.02 -3.78 -26.46
N LEU A 129 -26.39 -3.81 -27.73
CA LEU A 129 -27.78 -3.74 -28.17
C LEU A 129 -28.28 -5.17 -28.45
N ILE A 130 -29.39 -5.53 -27.84
CA ILE A 130 -29.98 -6.87 -27.94
C ILE A 130 -31.37 -6.72 -28.55
N VAL A 131 -31.59 -7.42 -29.67
CA VAL A 131 -32.92 -7.57 -30.27
C VAL A 131 -33.40 -8.97 -29.94
N LYS A 132 -34.55 -9.06 -29.27
CA LYS A 132 -35.22 -10.32 -28.93
C LYS A 132 -36.54 -10.41 -29.70
N ASN A 133 -36.87 -11.61 -30.19
CA ASN A 133 -38.21 -11.88 -30.69
C ASN A 133 -39.20 -12.00 -29.52
N ALA A 134 -40.51 -11.97 -29.77
CA ALA A 134 -41.52 -12.15 -28.71
C ALA A 134 -41.24 -13.41 -27.89
N CYS A 135 -40.98 -14.54 -28.57
CA CYS A 135 -40.52 -15.77 -27.94
C CYS A 135 -39.00 -15.93 -28.02
N HIS A 136 -38.33 -16.00 -26.88
CA HIS A 136 -36.87 -15.98 -26.80
C HIS A 136 -36.33 -16.64 -25.52
N PHE A 137 -35.03 -16.92 -25.51
CA PHE A 137 -34.33 -17.24 -24.27
C PHE A 137 -34.13 -15.97 -23.44
N VAL A 138 -34.38 -16.07 -22.13
CA VAL A 138 -34.09 -15.01 -21.17
C VAL A 138 -32.57 -14.78 -21.12
N SER A 139 -32.12 -13.52 -21.03
CA SER A 139 -30.69 -13.20 -20.88
C SER A 139 -30.10 -13.92 -19.66
N ASP A 140 -28.91 -14.51 -19.85
CA ASP A 140 -28.21 -15.32 -18.84
C ASP A 140 -29.07 -16.49 -18.28
N GLY A 141 -30.07 -16.92 -19.05
CA GLY A 141 -31.06 -17.94 -18.68
C GLY A 141 -30.70 -19.38 -19.05
N ILE A 142 -29.54 -19.62 -19.67
CA ILE A 142 -29.02 -20.96 -19.94
C ILE A 142 -28.01 -21.31 -18.86
N TYR A 143 -28.21 -22.46 -18.21
CA TYR A 143 -27.31 -22.97 -17.18
C TYR A 143 -26.94 -24.41 -17.49
N ILE A 144 -25.65 -24.65 -17.71
CA ILE A 144 -25.10 -25.95 -18.07
C ILE A 144 -24.31 -26.47 -16.88
N THR A 145 -24.66 -27.65 -16.38
CA THR A 145 -23.85 -28.35 -15.38
C THR A 145 -23.29 -29.64 -15.94
N THR A 146 -22.08 -29.98 -15.52
CA THR A 146 -21.41 -31.22 -15.94
C THR A 146 -21.17 -32.10 -14.73
N ARG A 147 -21.38 -33.41 -14.89
CA ARG A 147 -21.15 -34.42 -13.85
C ARG A 147 -20.48 -35.63 -14.47
N LYS A 148 -19.61 -36.28 -13.69
CA LYS A 148 -18.99 -37.55 -14.06
C LYS A 148 -19.61 -38.68 -13.24
N VAL A 149 -20.42 -39.52 -13.87
CA VAL A 149 -21.16 -40.62 -13.21
C VAL A 149 -20.74 -41.95 -13.84
N GLY A 150 -20.26 -42.89 -13.02
CA GLY A 150 -19.81 -44.20 -13.50
C GLY A 150 -18.70 -44.13 -14.56
N GLY A 151 -17.83 -43.10 -14.47
CA GLY A 151 -16.75 -42.86 -15.44
C GLY A 151 -17.17 -42.20 -16.75
N LYS A 152 -18.46 -41.89 -16.94
CA LYS A 152 -18.98 -41.20 -18.13
C LYS A 152 -19.36 -39.76 -17.79
N TRP A 153 -19.11 -38.87 -18.74
CA TRP A 153 -19.55 -37.47 -18.67
C TRP A 153 -21.02 -37.35 -19.07
N SER A 154 -21.78 -36.60 -18.27
CA SER A 154 -23.13 -36.15 -18.56
C SER A 154 -23.21 -34.64 -18.34
N TYR A 155 -24.04 -33.95 -19.10
CA TYR A 155 -24.38 -32.56 -18.86
C TYR A 155 -25.90 -32.38 -18.76
N GLU A 156 -26.32 -31.47 -17.90
CA GLU A 156 -27.71 -31.06 -17.71
C GLU A 156 -27.84 -29.58 -18.10
N VAL A 157 -28.96 -29.22 -18.73
CA VAL A 157 -29.18 -27.86 -19.25
C VAL A 157 -30.52 -27.36 -18.74
N ASP A 158 -30.47 -26.34 -17.88
CA ASP A 158 -31.64 -25.57 -17.48
C ASP A 158 -31.79 -24.36 -18.41
N VAL A 159 -33.00 -24.13 -18.92
CA VAL A 159 -33.30 -23.03 -19.84
C VAL A 159 -34.51 -22.23 -19.36
N GLU A 160 -34.35 -20.92 -19.34
CA GLU A 160 -35.43 -19.96 -19.12
C GLU A 160 -35.85 -19.33 -20.45
N VAL A 161 -37.15 -19.42 -20.77
CA VAL A 161 -37.71 -18.94 -22.04
C VAL A 161 -38.95 -18.09 -21.79
N GLU A 162 -39.11 -17.05 -22.59
CA GLU A 162 -40.37 -16.32 -22.77
C GLU A 162 -41.07 -16.90 -24.01
N THR A 163 -42.33 -17.28 -23.87
CA THR A 163 -43.10 -17.95 -24.95
C THR A 163 -44.53 -17.46 -25.03
N GLU A 164 -44.94 -16.50 -24.18
CA GLU A 164 -46.33 -16.04 -24.09
C GLU A 164 -47.34 -17.19 -23.84
N GLY A 165 -46.88 -18.30 -23.23
CA GLY A 165 -47.67 -19.49 -22.98
C GLY A 165 -47.85 -20.43 -24.18
N MET A 166 -47.16 -20.18 -25.30
CA MET A 166 -47.23 -21.03 -26.48
C MET A 166 -46.43 -22.33 -26.33
N PRO A 167 -46.86 -23.45 -26.96
CA PRO A 167 -46.09 -24.69 -26.97
C PRO A 167 -44.72 -24.50 -27.63
N TYR A 168 -43.67 -25.02 -26.98
CA TYR A 168 -42.30 -24.86 -27.45
C TYR A 168 -41.48 -26.16 -27.35
N GLN A 169 -40.38 -26.19 -28.09
CA GLN A 169 -39.33 -27.21 -28.03
C GLN A 169 -37.99 -26.50 -27.96
N VAL A 170 -37.04 -27.07 -27.21
CA VAL A 170 -35.65 -26.60 -27.19
C VAL A 170 -34.77 -27.72 -27.71
N HIS A 171 -33.96 -27.42 -28.72
CA HIS A 171 -32.97 -28.34 -29.27
C HIS A 171 -31.59 -27.90 -28.82
N HIS A 172 -30.80 -28.87 -28.33
CA HIS A 172 -29.42 -28.64 -27.92
C HIS A 172 -28.47 -29.41 -28.82
N THR A 173 -27.52 -28.70 -29.40
CA THR A 173 -26.47 -29.28 -30.25
C THR A 173 -25.12 -28.92 -29.66
N LEU A 174 -24.36 -29.93 -29.22
CA LEU A 174 -22.94 -29.75 -28.91
C LEU A 174 -22.18 -29.61 -30.23
N LEU A 175 -21.53 -28.46 -30.44
CA LEU A 175 -20.96 -28.11 -31.74
C LEU A 175 -19.67 -28.88 -32.04
N GLU A 176 -18.86 -29.16 -31.02
CA GLU A 176 -17.63 -29.92 -31.14
C GLU A 176 -17.93 -31.43 -31.22
N LYS A 177 -17.51 -32.06 -32.32
CA LYS A 177 -17.64 -33.51 -32.53
C LYS A 177 -16.34 -34.20 -32.17
N ASN A 178 -16.20 -34.61 -30.91
CA ASN A 178 -15.13 -35.51 -30.48
C ASN A 178 -15.71 -36.88 -30.12
N ASP A 179 -15.00 -37.95 -30.48
CA ASP A 179 -15.39 -39.31 -30.13
C ASP A 179 -15.36 -39.54 -28.60
N GLU A 180 -14.54 -38.75 -27.89
CA GLU A 180 -14.41 -38.75 -26.42
C GLU A 180 -14.39 -37.33 -25.86
N ILE A 181 -14.97 -37.16 -24.65
CA ILE A 181 -14.93 -35.90 -23.91
C ILE A 181 -13.55 -35.72 -23.29
N VAL A 182 -12.93 -34.57 -23.57
CA VAL A 182 -11.68 -34.13 -22.96
C VAL A 182 -12.00 -33.16 -21.84
N GLU A 183 -11.45 -33.42 -20.66
CA GLU A 183 -11.66 -32.58 -19.48
C GLU A 183 -10.96 -31.22 -19.65
N TRP A 184 -11.62 -30.17 -19.17
CA TRP A 184 -11.00 -28.88 -18.97
C TRP A 184 -10.04 -28.99 -17.77
N ASP A 185 -8.79 -28.59 -17.97
CA ASP A 185 -7.73 -28.59 -16.97
C ASP A 185 -6.87 -27.32 -17.15
N VAL A 186 -6.16 -26.90 -16.10
CA VAL A 186 -5.23 -25.76 -16.14
C VAL A 186 -4.10 -25.94 -17.17
N GLU A 187 -3.68 -27.19 -17.42
CA GLU A 187 -2.69 -27.50 -18.47
C GLU A 187 -3.34 -27.72 -19.85
N LYS A 188 -4.64 -28.06 -19.89
CA LYS A 188 -5.39 -28.39 -21.10
C LYS A 188 -6.82 -27.81 -21.04
N PRO A 189 -6.99 -26.51 -21.30
CA PRO A 189 -8.29 -25.82 -21.15
C PRO A 189 -9.25 -26.13 -22.30
N GLN A 190 -9.70 -27.38 -22.42
CA GLN A 190 -10.66 -27.76 -23.45
C GLN A 190 -12.04 -27.16 -23.18
N LEU A 191 -12.55 -26.38 -24.13
CA LEU A 191 -13.87 -25.79 -24.09
C LEU A 191 -14.80 -26.43 -25.13
N TYR A 192 -16.09 -26.37 -24.84
CA TYR A 192 -17.18 -26.84 -25.69
C TYR A 192 -18.23 -25.75 -25.82
N THR A 193 -18.99 -25.79 -26.90
CA THR A 193 -20.06 -24.85 -27.21
C THR A 193 -21.36 -25.60 -27.39
N LEU A 194 -22.35 -25.30 -26.54
CA LEU A 194 -23.71 -25.79 -26.68
C LEU A 194 -24.55 -24.75 -27.42
N ARG A 195 -25.00 -25.09 -28.62
CA ARG A 195 -26.03 -24.32 -29.32
C ARG A 195 -27.42 -24.74 -28.84
N SER A 196 -28.17 -23.79 -28.33
CA SER A 196 -29.56 -23.96 -27.91
C SER A 196 -30.50 -23.22 -28.86
N GLU A 197 -31.42 -23.94 -29.48
CA GLU A 197 -32.38 -23.42 -30.46
C GLU A 197 -33.79 -23.56 -29.90
N LEU A 198 -34.52 -22.44 -29.79
CA LEU A 198 -35.90 -22.41 -29.34
C LEU A 198 -36.83 -22.46 -30.54
N PHE A 199 -37.73 -23.44 -30.55
CA PHE A 199 -38.80 -23.58 -31.52
C PHE A 199 -40.15 -23.34 -30.85
N VAL A 200 -40.95 -22.42 -31.37
CA VAL A 200 -42.33 -22.18 -30.89
C VAL A 200 -43.28 -22.42 -32.06
N ASN A 201 -44.32 -23.23 -31.84
CA ASN A 201 -45.23 -23.70 -32.91
C ASN A 201 -44.52 -24.30 -34.13
N GLY A 202 -43.33 -24.90 -33.94
CA GLY A 202 -42.54 -25.52 -35.00
C GLY A 202 -41.62 -24.58 -35.79
N GLU A 203 -41.59 -23.28 -35.47
CA GLU A 203 -40.67 -22.31 -36.07
C GLU A 203 -39.56 -21.91 -35.09
N MET A 204 -38.33 -21.76 -35.58
CA MET A 204 -37.20 -21.32 -34.75
C MET A 204 -37.33 -19.83 -34.42
N THR A 205 -37.45 -19.50 -33.13
CA THR A 205 -37.64 -18.12 -32.67
C THR A 205 -36.42 -17.52 -32.01
N ASP A 206 -35.50 -18.31 -31.45
CA ASP A 206 -34.25 -17.80 -30.88
C ASP A 206 -33.14 -18.86 -30.90
N THR A 207 -31.89 -18.39 -30.87
CA THR A 207 -30.70 -19.24 -30.79
C THR A 207 -29.65 -18.60 -29.90
N VAL A 208 -29.06 -19.39 -28.99
CA VAL A 208 -27.98 -18.96 -28.09
C VAL A 208 -26.89 -20.01 -28.08
N ASP A 209 -25.64 -19.57 -28.23
CA ASP A 209 -24.46 -20.41 -28.06
C ASP A 209 -23.87 -20.13 -26.67
N THR A 210 -23.62 -21.18 -25.89
CA THR A 210 -23.05 -21.08 -24.54
C THR A 210 -21.79 -21.93 -24.46
N ARG A 211 -20.66 -21.30 -24.11
CA ARG A 211 -19.39 -21.99 -23.88
C ARG A 211 -19.36 -22.57 -22.47
N PHE A 212 -18.80 -23.77 -22.32
CA PHE A 212 -18.62 -24.45 -21.04
C PHE A 212 -17.46 -25.47 -21.12
N GLY A 213 -17.12 -26.10 -19.99
CA GLY A 213 -16.09 -27.15 -19.93
C GLY A 213 -16.47 -28.28 -18.98
N PHE A 214 -15.98 -29.49 -19.27
CA PHE A 214 -16.18 -30.67 -18.43
C PHE A 214 -15.04 -30.79 -17.43
N ARG A 215 -15.33 -30.66 -16.13
CA ARG A 215 -14.31 -30.80 -15.06
C ARG A 215 -14.96 -31.28 -13.78
N THR A 216 -14.17 -31.89 -12.91
CA THR A 216 -14.61 -32.13 -11.52
C THR A 216 -13.73 -31.34 -10.58
N ILE A 217 -14.34 -30.70 -9.58
CA ILE A 217 -13.64 -30.03 -8.48
C ILE A 217 -14.03 -30.68 -7.16
N GLU A 218 -13.08 -30.82 -6.26
CA GLU A 218 -13.29 -31.31 -4.90
C GLU A 218 -12.46 -30.47 -3.93
N PHE A 219 -13.09 -30.08 -2.82
CA PHE A 219 -12.48 -29.36 -1.71
C PHE A 219 -12.52 -30.26 -0.48
N THR A 220 -11.37 -30.50 0.14
CA THR A 220 -11.24 -31.42 1.26
C THR A 220 -10.70 -30.68 2.48
N THR A 221 -11.02 -31.17 3.67
CA THR A 221 -10.57 -30.54 4.93
C THR A 221 -9.12 -30.89 5.27
N ASP A 222 -8.58 -31.98 4.72
CA ASP A 222 -7.29 -32.57 5.10
C ASP A 222 -6.29 -32.75 3.94
N ARG A 223 -6.76 -32.75 2.68
CA ARG A 223 -5.94 -33.03 1.49
C ARG A 223 -5.91 -31.89 0.47
N GLY A 224 -6.47 -30.72 0.78
CA GLY A 224 -6.48 -29.56 -0.11
C GLY A 224 -7.51 -29.64 -1.26
N PHE A 225 -7.15 -29.04 -2.40
CA PHE A 225 -7.99 -28.93 -3.60
C PHE A 225 -7.65 -29.99 -4.65
N PHE A 226 -8.67 -30.52 -5.33
CA PHE A 226 -8.51 -31.46 -6.43
C PHE A 226 -9.23 -30.98 -7.69
N LEU A 227 -8.53 -31.05 -8.82
CA LEU A 227 -9.07 -30.84 -10.16
C LEU A 227 -8.96 -32.15 -10.92
N ASN A 228 -10.07 -32.65 -11.45
CA ASN A 228 -10.12 -33.91 -12.21
C ASN A 228 -9.53 -35.12 -11.43
N GLY A 229 -9.67 -35.13 -10.10
CA GLY A 229 -9.16 -36.17 -9.20
C GLY A 229 -7.66 -36.06 -8.89
N ARG A 230 -6.97 -35.03 -9.38
CA ARG A 230 -5.56 -34.74 -9.09
C ARG A 230 -5.46 -33.60 -8.08
N HIS A 231 -4.62 -33.78 -7.05
CA HIS A 231 -4.32 -32.71 -6.09
C HIS A 231 -3.64 -31.53 -6.82
N VAL A 232 -4.16 -30.33 -6.62
CA VAL A 232 -3.65 -29.09 -7.20
C VAL A 232 -3.66 -28.03 -6.10
N LYS A 233 -2.49 -27.49 -5.75
CA LYS A 233 -2.40 -26.33 -4.87
C LYS A 233 -2.78 -25.07 -5.64
N LEU A 234 -3.58 -24.21 -5.03
CA LEU A 234 -3.95 -22.91 -5.59
C LEU A 234 -2.75 -21.95 -5.45
N ASN A 235 -2.01 -21.78 -6.54
CA ASN A 235 -0.95 -20.80 -6.68
C ASN A 235 -1.58 -19.53 -7.23
N GLY A 236 -2.17 -18.76 -6.33
CA GLY A 236 -3.09 -17.68 -6.66
C GLY A 236 -2.51 -16.28 -6.56
N VAL A 237 -3.07 -15.37 -7.34
CA VAL A 237 -2.86 -13.92 -7.22
C VAL A 237 -4.18 -13.19 -7.04
N CYS A 238 -4.18 -12.14 -6.23
CA CYS A 238 -5.26 -11.15 -6.21
C CYS A 238 -5.03 -10.11 -7.31
N LEU A 239 -6.05 -9.82 -8.11
CA LEU A 239 -6.01 -8.77 -9.14
C LEU A 239 -7.20 -7.81 -8.95
N HIS A 240 -6.88 -6.52 -8.94
CA HIS A 240 -7.85 -5.45 -9.19
C HIS A 240 -8.16 -5.33 -10.70
N HIS A 241 -9.18 -4.55 -11.04
CA HIS A 241 -9.72 -4.48 -12.41
C HIS A 241 -9.03 -3.46 -13.33
N ASP A 242 -8.23 -2.53 -12.79
CA ASP A 242 -7.52 -1.56 -13.63
C ASP A 242 -6.38 -2.21 -14.42
N LEU A 243 -6.05 -1.59 -15.56
CA LEU A 243 -5.03 -2.06 -16.50
C LEU A 243 -3.87 -1.05 -16.57
N GLY A 244 -3.44 -0.55 -15.41
CA GLY A 244 -2.34 0.41 -15.27
C GLY A 244 -2.65 1.73 -15.98
N GLY A 245 -1.77 2.14 -16.90
CA GLY A 245 -1.97 3.37 -17.68
C GLY A 245 -3.24 3.45 -18.55
N LEU A 246 -3.97 2.34 -18.74
CA LEU A 246 -5.27 2.33 -19.42
C LEU A 246 -6.45 2.63 -18.48
N GLY A 247 -6.22 2.66 -17.16
CA GLY A 247 -7.26 2.85 -16.15
C GLY A 247 -8.23 1.67 -16.09
N ALA A 248 -9.50 1.95 -15.78
CA ALA A 248 -10.51 0.91 -15.67
C ALA A 248 -11.08 0.43 -17.02
N ALA A 249 -10.84 1.15 -18.12
CA ALA A 249 -11.38 0.79 -19.42
C ALA A 249 -10.91 -0.61 -19.85
N VAL A 250 -11.85 -1.53 -20.08
CA VAL A 250 -11.54 -2.93 -20.39
C VAL A 250 -10.96 -3.09 -21.79
N TYR A 251 -9.76 -3.67 -21.86
CA TYR A 251 -9.13 -4.11 -23.11
C TYR A 251 -8.80 -5.60 -23.02
N PRO A 252 -9.43 -6.47 -23.83
CA PRO A 252 -9.19 -7.92 -23.80
C PRO A 252 -7.71 -8.28 -24.04
N ASP A 253 -7.03 -7.53 -24.92
CA ASP A 253 -5.62 -7.74 -25.24
C ASP A 253 -4.70 -7.44 -24.06
N ALA A 254 -5.02 -6.43 -23.25
CA ALA A 254 -4.27 -6.08 -22.05
C ALA A 254 -4.52 -7.08 -20.92
N ILE A 255 -5.75 -7.57 -20.75
CA ILE A 255 -6.06 -8.65 -19.81
C ILE A 255 -5.29 -9.92 -20.20
N ARG A 256 -5.28 -10.30 -21.49
CA ARG A 256 -4.54 -11.47 -21.96
C ARG A 256 -3.03 -11.33 -21.71
N ARG A 257 -2.46 -10.13 -21.92
CA ARG A 257 -1.06 -9.83 -21.56
C ARG A 257 -0.81 -10.01 -20.07
N GLN A 258 -1.67 -9.44 -19.22
CA GLN A 258 -1.57 -9.53 -17.77
C GLN A 258 -1.60 -10.99 -17.31
N LEU A 259 -2.55 -11.78 -17.80
CA LEU A 259 -2.66 -13.19 -17.41
C LEU A 259 -1.49 -14.04 -17.93
N GLU A 260 -0.92 -13.73 -19.10
CA GLU A 260 0.26 -14.43 -19.61
C GLU A 260 1.51 -14.16 -18.76
N ILE A 261 1.65 -12.96 -18.20
CA ILE A 261 2.72 -12.64 -17.23
C ILE A 261 2.63 -13.55 -16.00
N PHE A 262 1.41 -13.73 -15.47
CA PHE A 262 1.19 -14.59 -14.30
C PHE A 262 1.31 -16.08 -14.61
N ARG A 263 0.87 -16.52 -15.79
CA ARG A 263 1.09 -17.89 -16.26
C ARG A 263 2.57 -18.25 -16.24
N LYS A 264 3.43 -17.35 -16.74
CA LYS A 264 4.90 -17.51 -16.74
C LYS A 264 5.52 -17.46 -15.34
N MET A 265 4.78 -16.96 -14.34
CA MET A 265 5.18 -16.99 -12.92
C MET A 265 4.86 -18.35 -12.27
N GLY A 266 4.05 -19.20 -12.92
CA GLY A 266 3.52 -20.43 -12.31
C GLY A 266 2.18 -20.26 -11.60
N VAL A 267 1.49 -19.12 -11.79
CA VAL A 267 0.13 -18.91 -11.29
C VAL A 267 -0.83 -19.84 -12.01
N ASN A 268 -1.73 -20.47 -11.25
CA ASN A 268 -2.82 -21.30 -11.78
C ASN A 268 -4.21 -20.83 -11.30
N ALA A 269 -4.26 -19.90 -10.35
CA ALA A 269 -5.50 -19.40 -9.76
C ALA A 269 -5.52 -17.87 -9.66
N ILE A 270 -6.70 -17.27 -9.73
CA ILE A 270 -6.88 -15.82 -9.63
C ILE A 270 -8.06 -15.51 -8.72
N ARG A 271 -7.89 -14.54 -7.82
CA ARG A 271 -8.97 -13.91 -7.07
C ARG A 271 -9.27 -12.56 -7.71
N ALA A 272 -10.52 -12.37 -8.13
CA ALA A 272 -11.01 -11.09 -8.63
C ALA A 272 -11.35 -10.14 -7.47
N ALA A 273 -10.32 -9.56 -6.86
CA ALA A 273 -10.43 -8.74 -5.66
C ALA A 273 -10.92 -7.30 -6.00
N HIS A 274 -11.99 -6.76 -5.43
CA HIS A 274 -13.02 -7.39 -4.59
C HIS A 274 -14.40 -7.19 -5.23
N ASN A 275 -14.50 -7.53 -6.51
CA ASN A 275 -15.68 -7.27 -7.32
C ASN A 275 -15.74 -8.20 -8.55
N PRO A 276 -16.94 -8.44 -9.12
CA PRO A 276 -17.06 -9.33 -10.27
C PRO A 276 -16.20 -8.81 -11.41
N PRO A 277 -15.36 -9.65 -12.04
CA PRO A 277 -14.51 -9.20 -13.14
C PRO A 277 -15.37 -8.91 -14.39
N ALA A 278 -14.76 -8.33 -15.43
CA ALA A 278 -15.41 -8.20 -16.72
C ALA A 278 -15.74 -9.58 -17.30
N SER A 279 -16.82 -9.71 -18.07
CA SER A 279 -17.22 -10.97 -18.73
C SER A 279 -16.06 -11.59 -19.52
N ILE A 280 -15.40 -10.76 -20.34
CA ILE A 280 -14.24 -11.17 -21.15
C ILE A 280 -13.03 -11.63 -20.34
N PHE A 281 -12.91 -11.25 -19.07
CA PHE A 281 -11.85 -11.76 -18.19
C PHE A 281 -12.04 -13.26 -17.93
N ASN A 282 -13.28 -13.69 -17.64
CA ASN A 282 -13.59 -15.09 -17.39
C ASN A 282 -13.45 -15.93 -18.68
N ASP A 283 -13.83 -15.38 -19.84
CA ASP A 283 -13.58 -16.03 -21.13
C ASP A 283 -12.08 -16.28 -21.37
N ILE A 284 -11.24 -15.28 -21.08
CA ILE A 284 -9.78 -15.42 -21.22
C ILE A 284 -9.23 -16.41 -20.18
N ALA A 285 -9.74 -16.39 -18.94
CA ALA A 285 -9.35 -17.35 -17.90
C ALA A 285 -9.71 -18.79 -18.29
N ASP A 286 -10.90 -19.01 -18.84
CA ASP A 286 -11.34 -20.29 -19.38
C ASP A 286 -10.42 -20.78 -20.50
N GLU A 287 -10.01 -19.89 -21.41
CA GLU A 287 -9.15 -20.21 -22.55
C GLU A 287 -7.69 -20.48 -22.16
N MET A 288 -7.21 -19.80 -21.12
CA MET A 288 -5.81 -19.88 -20.69
C MET A 288 -5.59 -20.94 -19.60
N GLY A 289 -6.66 -21.50 -19.02
CA GLY A 289 -6.57 -22.53 -17.99
C GLY A 289 -6.31 -21.97 -16.59
N PHE A 290 -6.96 -20.85 -16.24
CA PHE A 290 -6.92 -20.32 -14.87
C PHE A 290 -8.13 -20.77 -14.06
N LEU A 291 -7.90 -21.07 -12.78
CA LEU A 291 -8.95 -21.22 -11.78
C LEU A 291 -9.31 -19.83 -11.24
N VAL A 292 -10.58 -19.53 -11.02
CA VAL A 292 -11.04 -18.19 -10.61
C VAL A 292 -11.91 -18.28 -9.36
N MET A 293 -11.52 -17.53 -8.33
CA MET A 293 -12.41 -17.11 -7.25
C MET A 293 -13.02 -15.76 -7.65
N SER A 294 -14.28 -15.79 -8.05
CA SER A 294 -15.04 -14.58 -8.35
C SER A 294 -15.58 -14.01 -7.03
N GLU A 295 -15.56 -12.70 -6.84
CA GLU A 295 -15.95 -12.06 -5.58
C GLU A 295 -16.92 -10.91 -5.83
N ILE A 296 -17.95 -10.73 -5.01
CA ILE A 296 -18.98 -9.71 -5.25
C ILE A 296 -18.90 -8.47 -4.35
N PHE A 297 -18.51 -8.59 -3.07
CA PHE A 297 -18.62 -7.45 -2.14
C PHE A 297 -17.35 -7.24 -1.32
N ASP A 298 -16.87 -6.00 -1.30
CA ASP A 298 -15.91 -5.53 -0.28
C ASP A 298 -16.60 -5.06 1.01
N VAL A 299 -17.91 -4.83 0.96
CA VAL A 299 -18.69 -4.29 2.08
C VAL A 299 -20.12 -4.82 2.06
N TRP A 300 -20.70 -5.10 3.23
CA TRP A 300 -22.12 -5.40 3.38
C TRP A 300 -22.88 -4.16 3.88
N LYS A 301 -23.44 -4.21 5.09
CA LYS A 301 -24.28 -3.13 5.63
C LYS A 301 -23.48 -2.06 6.36
N ARG A 302 -22.31 -2.42 6.92
CA ARG A 302 -21.45 -1.47 7.61
C ARG A 302 -20.42 -0.88 6.65
N PRO A 303 -20.45 0.43 6.35
CA PRO A 303 -19.55 1.05 5.38
C PRO A 303 -18.08 0.96 5.80
N LYS A 304 -17.19 0.73 4.83
CA LYS A 304 -15.74 0.96 4.96
C LYS A 304 -15.40 2.42 4.65
N THR A 305 -16.06 3.00 3.65
CA THR A 305 -15.94 4.42 3.27
C THR A 305 -17.32 5.09 3.19
N LYS A 306 -17.35 6.43 3.14
CA LYS A 306 -18.60 7.20 3.26
C LYS A 306 -19.61 6.93 2.14
N HIS A 307 -19.15 6.68 0.92
CA HIS A 307 -19.99 6.58 -0.28
C HIS A 307 -19.90 5.21 -0.99
N ASP A 308 -19.39 4.18 -0.31
CA ASP A 308 -19.30 2.82 -0.85
C ASP A 308 -20.68 2.15 -1.03
N TYR A 309 -20.67 0.88 -1.41
CA TYR A 309 -21.88 0.11 -1.73
C TYR A 309 -22.80 -0.13 -0.53
N ALA A 310 -22.35 0.05 0.71
CA ALA A 310 -23.17 -0.24 1.90
C ALA A 310 -24.51 0.51 1.91
N ARG A 311 -24.54 1.73 1.33
CA ARG A 311 -25.76 2.55 1.20
C ARG A 311 -26.81 1.98 0.24
N PHE A 312 -26.44 1.01 -0.59
CA PHE A 312 -27.32 0.37 -1.57
C PHE A 312 -27.59 -1.11 -1.25
N PHE A 313 -26.83 -1.72 -0.33
CA PHE A 313 -26.81 -3.15 -0.07
C PHE A 313 -28.21 -3.75 0.14
N ASP A 314 -29.00 -3.19 1.07
CA ASP A 314 -30.32 -3.75 1.44
C ASP A 314 -31.32 -3.75 0.27
N GLU A 315 -31.21 -2.82 -0.69
CA GLU A 315 -32.12 -2.72 -1.84
C GLU A 315 -31.60 -3.46 -3.08
N TRP A 316 -30.27 -3.54 -3.26
CA TRP A 316 -29.66 -3.96 -4.52
C TRP A 316 -28.96 -5.33 -4.47
N ALA A 317 -28.60 -5.86 -3.29
CA ALA A 317 -27.80 -7.08 -3.19
C ALA A 317 -28.41 -8.28 -3.93
N GLU A 318 -29.73 -8.47 -3.89
CA GLU A 318 -30.39 -9.57 -4.62
C GLU A 318 -30.21 -9.43 -6.14
N LYS A 319 -30.39 -8.23 -6.70
CA LYS A 319 -30.23 -7.97 -8.13
C LYS A 319 -28.78 -8.14 -8.57
N ASP A 320 -27.85 -7.70 -7.73
CA ASP A 320 -26.42 -7.79 -8.00
C ASP A 320 -25.91 -9.24 -7.95
N VAL A 321 -26.32 -10.03 -6.94
CA VAL A 321 -26.00 -11.46 -6.88
C VAL A 321 -26.64 -12.21 -8.05
N ALA A 322 -27.90 -11.89 -8.41
CA ALA A 322 -28.55 -12.49 -9.57
C ALA A 322 -27.78 -12.23 -10.87
N SER A 323 -27.39 -10.97 -11.11
CA SER A 323 -26.61 -10.58 -12.29
C SER A 323 -25.27 -11.32 -12.34
N TRP A 324 -24.51 -11.26 -11.24
CA TRP A 324 -23.19 -11.87 -11.13
C TRP A 324 -23.20 -13.38 -11.39
N ILE A 325 -24.01 -14.13 -10.62
CA ILE A 325 -24.02 -15.58 -10.70
C ILE A 325 -24.56 -16.06 -12.04
N ARG A 326 -25.66 -15.48 -12.53
CA ARG A 326 -26.29 -15.95 -13.77
C ARG A 326 -25.41 -15.72 -14.99
N ARG A 327 -24.70 -14.59 -15.04
CA ARG A 327 -23.73 -14.27 -16.10
C ARG A 327 -22.60 -15.30 -16.11
N ASP A 328 -22.11 -15.69 -14.94
CA ASP A 328 -20.82 -16.36 -14.81
C ASP A 328 -20.87 -17.88 -14.58
N ARG A 329 -22.01 -18.44 -14.16
CA ARG A 329 -22.18 -19.85 -13.74
C ARG A 329 -21.92 -20.94 -14.79
N ASN A 330 -21.52 -20.59 -16.01
CA ASN A 330 -21.13 -21.54 -17.05
C ASN A 330 -19.61 -21.60 -17.27
N HIS A 331 -18.83 -20.66 -16.73
CA HIS A 331 -17.38 -20.58 -16.91
C HIS A 331 -16.66 -21.71 -16.16
N PRO A 332 -15.93 -22.62 -16.83
CA PRO A 332 -15.18 -23.65 -16.15
C PRO A 332 -14.02 -23.14 -15.30
N SER A 333 -13.50 -21.94 -15.55
CA SER A 333 -12.49 -21.34 -14.68
C SER A 333 -13.01 -21.11 -13.26
N ILE A 334 -14.28 -20.77 -13.08
CA ILE A 334 -14.81 -20.39 -11.78
C ILE A 334 -14.94 -21.60 -10.85
N ILE A 335 -14.30 -21.50 -9.68
CA ILE A 335 -14.28 -22.56 -8.66
C ILE A 335 -14.81 -22.11 -7.30
N MET A 336 -14.99 -20.80 -7.07
CA MET A 336 -15.51 -20.27 -5.81
C MET A 336 -16.29 -18.98 -6.05
N TRP A 337 -17.37 -18.80 -5.28
CA TRP A 337 -18.14 -17.56 -5.16
C TRP A 337 -17.85 -16.89 -3.81
N SER A 338 -17.01 -15.86 -3.78
CA SER A 338 -16.74 -15.09 -2.57
C SER A 338 -17.81 -14.01 -2.35
N ILE A 339 -18.53 -14.10 -1.23
CA ILE A 339 -19.61 -13.17 -0.89
C ILE A 339 -19.14 -11.96 -0.08
N GLY A 340 -17.86 -11.87 0.27
CA GLY A 340 -17.35 -10.80 1.11
C GLY A 340 -15.84 -10.82 1.29
N ASN A 341 -15.24 -9.63 1.33
CA ASN A 341 -13.85 -9.41 1.75
C ASN A 341 -13.76 -8.53 3.00
N GLU A 342 -13.11 -9.02 4.05
CA GLU A 342 -12.82 -8.26 5.29
C GLU A 342 -14.04 -7.52 5.82
N VAL A 343 -15.18 -8.23 5.87
CA VAL A 343 -16.46 -7.61 6.17
C VAL A 343 -16.63 -7.45 7.68
N HIS A 344 -16.57 -6.20 8.14
CA HIS A 344 -16.65 -5.86 9.57
C HIS A 344 -17.92 -6.36 10.26
N ASP A 345 -19.04 -6.51 9.53
CA ASP A 345 -20.28 -7.11 10.03
C ASP A 345 -20.06 -8.47 10.71
N THR A 346 -19.14 -9.29 10.20
CA THR A 346 -18.83 -10.63 10.75
C THR A 346 -18.02 -10.60 12.04
N HIS A 347 -17.40 -9.47 12.35
CA HIS A 347 -16.60 -9.26 13.55
C HIS A 347 -17.41 -8.51 14.62
N ALA A 348 -18.14 -7.47 14.19
CA ALA A 348 -18.87 -6.56 15.08
C ALA A 348 -20.03 -7.24 15.82
N ASP A 349 -20.76 -8.12 15.15
CA ASP A 349 -21.90 -8.85 15.72
C ASP A 349 -22.08 -10.19 14.99
N ALA A 350 -21.78 -11.29 15.70
CA ALA A 350 -21.84 -12.63 15.11
C ALA A 350 -23.24 -13.01 14.61
N GLU A 351 -24.33 -12.61 15.30
CA GLU A 351 -25.70 -12.99 14.90
C GLU A 351 -26.13 -12.23 13.65
N SER A 352 -25.91 -10.91 13.62
CA SER A 352 -26.20 -10.09 12.44
C SER A 352 -25.32 -10.47 11.26
N GLY A 353 -24.04 -10.78 11.52
CA GLY A 353 -23.07 -11.26 10.53
C GLY A 353 -23.52 -12.59 9.91
N LYS A 354 -23.87 -13.58 10.74
CA LYS A 354 -24.41 -14.88 10.30
C LYS A 354 -25.69 -14.73 9.48
N ALA A 355 -26.61 -13.86 9.90
CA ALA A 355 -27.87 -13.63 9.18
C ALA A 355 -27.62 -13.06 7.78
N THR A 356 -26.75 -12.05 7.66
CA THR A 356 -26.42 -11.44 6.36
C THR A 356 -25.66 -12.41 5.45
N MET A 357 -24.70 -13.15 6.02
CA MET A 357 -23.96 -14.19 5.29
C MET A 357 -24.89 -15.29 4.77
N THR A 358 -25.80 -15.79 5.61
CA THR A 358 -26.77 -16.84 5.22
C THR A 358 -27.69 -16.35 4.11
N TYR A 359 -28.17 -15.11 4.20
CA TYR A 359 -28.95 -14.47 3.14
C TYR A 359 -28.20 -14.44 1.80
N LEU A 360 -26.92 -14.04 1.79
CA LEU A 360 -26.11 -14.04 0.58
C LEU A 360 -25.86 -15.47 0.04
N MET A 361 -25.60 -16.44 0.92
CA MET A 361 -25.48 -17.85 0.52
C MET A 361 -26.77 -18.38 -0.13
N GLU A 362 -27.94 -18.02 0.41
CA GLU A 362 -29.24 -18.37 -0.16
C GLU A 362 -29.46 -17.71 -1.53
N LEU A 363 -29.05 -16.47 -1.71
CA LEU A 363 -29.10 -15.80 -3.01
C LEU A 363 -28.18 -16.46 -4.05
N VAL A 364 -26.96 -16.83 -3.67
CA VAL A 364 -26.08 -17.58 -4.59
C VAL A 364 -26.72 -18.92 -4.94
N LYS A 365 -27.22 -19.67 -3.95
CA LYS A 365 -27.91 -20.96 -4.18
C LYS A 365 -29.16 -20.82 -5.06
N LYS A 366 -29.89 -19.71 -4.95
CA LYS A 366 -31.05 -19.42 -5.80
C LYS A 366 -30.67 -19.32 -7.29
N HIS A 367 -29.47 -18.80 -7.58
CA HIS A 367 -29.00 -18.56 -8.94
C HIS A 367 -27.99 -19.61 -9.46
N ASP A 368 -27.40 -20.40 -8.57
CA ASP A 368 -26.53 -21.56 -8.85
C ASP A 368 -27.07 -22.84 -8.15
N PRO A 369 -28.30 -23.30 -8.46
CA PRO A 369 -28.97 -24.35 -7.70
C PRO A 369 -28.31 -25.73 -7.83
N ASN A 370 -27.56 -25.97 -8.91
CA ASN A 370 -26.86 -27.24 -9.15
C ASN A 370 -25.40 -27.20 -8.66
N VAL A 371 -24.99 -26.09 -8.03
CA VAL A 371 -23.68 -25.87 -7.39
C VAL A 371 -22.52 -26.04 -8.37
N HIS A 372 -22.42 -25.10 -9.32
CA HIS A 372 -21.26 -25.00 -10.20
C HIS A 372 -19.98 -24.67 -9.42
N ALA A 373 -20.09 -23.80 -8.42
CA ALA A 373 -19.03 -23.50 -7.47
C ALA A 373 -19.57 -23.29 -6.03
N PRO A 374 -18.81 -23.68 -4.99
CA PRO A 374 -19.16 -23.39 -3.60
C PRO A 374 -19.02 -21.91 -3.24
N VAL A 375 -19.73 -21.50 -2.19
CA VAL A 375 -19.66 -20.16 -1.60
C VAL A 375 -18.53 -20.09 -0.57
N THR A 376 -17.79 -18.98 -0.53
CA THR A 376 -16.71 -18.70 0.44
C THR A 376 -16.80 -17.27 0.97
N LEU A 377 -16.03 -16.98 2.02
CA LEU A 377 -15.83 -15.66 2.61
C LEU A 377 -14.33 -15.44 2.86
N CYS A 378 -13.81 -14.25 2.55
CA CYS A 378 -12.39 -13.91 2.74
C CYS A 378 -12.27 -12.95 3.94
N SER A 379 -11.55 -13.33 5.00
CA SER A 379 -11.58 -12.56 6.25
C SER A 379 -10.22 -12.41 6.92
N ASN A 380 -9.90 -11.17 7.30
CA ASN A 380 -8.83 -10.82 8.23
C ASN A 380 -9.27 -10.91 9.70
N TYR A 381 -10.54 -11.21 9.98
CA TYR A 381 -11.11 -11.30 11.32
C TYR A 381 -11.14 -12.74 11.89
N MET A 382 -10.49 -13.69 11.23
CA MET A 382 -10.39 -15.07 11.73
C MET A 382 -9.77 -15.23 13.14
N PRO A 383 -8.89 -14.35 13.63
CA PRO A 383 -8.44 -14.42 15.02
C PRO A 383 -9.56 -14.31 16.07
N TRP A 384 -10.74 -13.77 15.72
CA TRP A 384 -11.81 -13.47 16.68
C TRP A 384 -12.98 -14.46 16.63
N GLU A 385 -13.50 -14.83 17.81
CA GLU A 385 -14.56 -15.82 17.99
C GLU A 385 -15.85 -15.50 17.20
N ASN A 386 -16.23 -14.21 17.12
CA ASN A 386 -17.44 -13.81 16.38
C ASN A 386 -17.40 -14.22 14.90
N THR A 387 -16.24 -14.07 14.25
CA THR A 387 -16.06 -14.46 12.85
C THR A 387 -15.89 -15.97 12.71
N GLN A 388 -15.28 -16.64 13.69
CA GLN A 388 -15.22 -18.11 13.74
C GLN A 388 -16.61 -18.74 13.76
N GLN A 389 -17.60 -18.13 14.44
CA GLN A 389 -18.99 -18.59 14.38
C GLN A 389 -19.63 -18.47 12.98
N CYS A 390 -19.21 -17.50 12.16
CA CYS A 390 -19.62 -17.42 10.75
C CYS A 390 -18.93 -18.54 9.94
N ALA A 391 -17.64 -18.79 10.19
CA ALA A 391 -16.89 -19.89 9.58
C ALA A 391 -17.53 -21.26 9.88
N ASP A 392 -18.11 -21.43 11.07
CA ASP A 392 -18.88 -22.64 11.45
C ASP A 392 -20.17 -22.86 10.65
N VAL A 393 -20.65 -21.87 9.89
CA VAL A 393 -21.80 -22.04 9.00
C VAL A 393 -21.35 -22.25 7.55
N ILE A 394 -20.42 -21.41 7.07
CA ILE A 394 -19.99 -21.46 5.66
C ILE A 394 -19.01 -22.60 5.36
N LYS A 395 -18.21 -23.02 6.34
CA LYS A 395 -17.20 -24.11 6.32
C LYS A 395 -16.04 -23.94 5.34
N LEU A 396 -16.25 -23.41 4.14
CA LEU A 396 -15.19 -22.96 3.23
C LEU A 396 -14.86 -21.51 3.54
N ILE A 397 -13.67 -21.26 4.11
CA ILE A 397 -13.30 -19.97 4.69
C ILE A 397 -11.87 -19.57 4.31
N GLY A 398 -11.75 -18.37 3.76
CA GLY A 398 -10.49 -17.74 3.36
C GLY A 398 -9.91 -16.88 4.49
N TYR A 399 -8.61 -17.02 4.69
CA TYR A 399 -7.83 -16.29 5.69
C TYR A 399 -7.02 -15.19 5.00
N ASN A 400 -7.24 -13.93 5.40
CA ASN A 400 -6.37 -12.83 5.04
C ASN A 400 -5.28 -12.67 6.12
N TYR A 401 -4.01 -12.79 5.74
CA TYR A 401 -2.82 -12.53 6.58
C TYR A 401 -2.80 -13.28 7.92
N ALA A 402 -3.28 -14.52 7.92
CA ALA A 402 -3.47 -15.33 9.12
C ALA A 402 -2.89 -16.76 8.98
N GLU A 403 -1.84 -16.90 8.18
CA GLU A 403 -1.05 -18.12 8.02
C GLU A 403 -0.61 -18.75 9.37
N PRO A 404 -0.22 -17.97 10.41
CA PRO A 404 0.14 -18.55 11.72
C PRO A 404 -1.00 -19.30 12.41
N LEU A 405 -2.26 -19.09 12.00
CA LEU A 405 -3.43 -19.74 12.60
C LEU A 405 -3.83 -21.05 11.91
N TYR A 406 -3.28 -21.38 10.73
CA TYR A 406 -3.75 -22.51 9.93
C TYR A 406 -3.72 -23.83 10.69
N VAL A 407 -2.57 -24.16 11.30
CA VAL A 407 -2.41 -25.43 12.03
C VAL A 407 -3.34 -25.50 13.24
N LYS A 408 -3.45 -24.40 13.99
CA LYS A 408 -4.30 -24.32 15.18
C LYS A 408 -5.78 -24.50 14.79
N HIS A 409 -6.26 -23.71 13.84
CA HIS A 409 -7.68 -23.74 13.46
C HIS A 409 -8.05 -25.00 12.71
N HIS A 410 -7.17 -25.60 11.92
CA HIS A 410 -7.41 -26.91 11.32
C HIS A 410 -7.57 -28.01 12.39
N SER A 411 -6.78 -27.95 13.47
CA SER A 411 -6.93 -28.87 14.61
C SER A 411 -8.22 -28.63 15.41
N ASP A 412 -8.56 -27.37 15.67
CA ASP A 412 -9.72 -27.01 16.49
C ASP A 412 -11.05 -27.17 15.72
N HIS A 413 -11.02 -26.99 14.40
CA HIS A 413 -12.16 -27.05 13.48
C HIS A 413 -11.86 -27.99 12.29
N PRO A 414 -11.82 -29.32 12.52
CA PRO A 414 -11.41 -30.30 11.50
C PRO A 414 -12.38 -30.43 10.32
N ASP A 415 -13.56 -29.81 10.41
CA ASP A 415 -14.59 -29.75 9.37
C ASP A 415 -14.52 -28.48 8.52
N TRP A 416 -13.60 -27.56 8.81
CA TRP A 416 -13.37 -26.38 7.99
C TRP A 416 -12.44 -26.69 6.81
N ILE A 417 -12.71 -26.05 5.68
CA ILE A 417 -11.85 -26.05 4.50
C ILE A 417 -11.18 -24.67 4.46
N ILE A 418 -9.86 -24.65 4.62
CA ILE A 418 -9.08 -23.44 4.86
C ILE A 418 -8.16 -23.16 3.67
N TYR A 419 -7.96 -21.87 3.37
CA TYR A 419 -6.98 -21.39 2.41
C TYR A 419 -6.59 -19.94 2.70
N GLY A 420 -5.49 -19.47 2.13
CA GLY A 420 -5.11 -18.06 2.15
C GLY A 420 -5.86 -17.27 1.10
N SER A 421 -6.89 -16.52 1.46
CA SER A 421 -7.61 -15.65 0.51
C SER A 421 -6.85 -14.37 0.18
N GLU A 422 -5.92 -13.97 1.04
CA GLU A 422 -5.05 -12.82 0.86
C GLU A 422 -3.77 -13.01 1.69
N THR A 423 -2.62 -13.14 1.03
CA THR A 423 -1.33 -13.42 1.70
C THR A 423 -0.23 -12.46 1.23
N CYS A 424 0.96 -12.57 1.81
CA CYS A 424 2.14 -11.76 1.46
C CYS A 424 2.04 -10.27 1.85
N SER A 425 1.50 -9.38 1.01
CA SER A 425 1.41 -7.93 1.27
C SER A 425 2.73 -7.28 1.72
N THR A 426 3.87 -7.75 1.20
CA THR A 426 5.16 -7.03 1.27
C THR A 426 5.18 -5.92 0.21
N VAL A 427 5.81 -4.79 0.50
CA VAL A 427 5.87 -3.65 -0.45
C VAL A 427 7.24 -3.55 -1.12
N GLN A 428 7.28 -3.10 -2.38
CA GLN A 428 8.50 -3.05 -3.18
C GLN A 428 8.33 -2.19 -4.44
N SER A 429 9.42 -1.56 -4.88
CA SER A 429 9.51 -0.80 -6.12
C SER A 429 10.50 -1.46 -7.07
N ARG A 430 10.18 -1.53 -8.37
CA ARG A 430 11.02 -2.21 -9.35
C ARG A 430 12.41 -1.57 -9.43
N GLY A 431 13.45 -2.37 -9.16
CA GLY A 431 14.84 -1.92 -9.30
C GLY A 431 15.33 -0.96 -8.21
N ILE A 432 14.60 -0.82 -7.10
CA ILE A 432 15.01 0.00 -5.95
C ILE A 432 15.51 -0.90 -4.82
N TYR A 433 16.69 -0.59 -4.28
CA TYR A 433 17.36 -1.41 -3.28
C TYR A 433 17.85 -0.55 -2.12
N HIS A 434 17.31 -0.79 -0.91
CA HIS A 434 17.69 -0.07 0.30
C HIS A 434 18.50 -1.00 1.20
N PHE A 435 19.80 -0.74 1.29
CA PHE A 435 20.75 -1.57 2.03
C PHE A 435 20.87 -1.15 3.50
N PRO A 436 21.18 -2.08 4.42
CA PRO A 436 21.42 -3.51 4.19
C PRO A 436 20.13 -4.36 4.21
N LEU A 437 20.17 -5.54 3.58
CA LEU A 437 19.07 -6.54 3.61
C LEU A 437 18.63 -6.90 5.04
N SER A 438 19.58 -6.95 5.98
CA SER A 438 19.32 -7.29 7.38
C SER A 438 18.48 -6.25 8.13
N GLN A 439 18.35 -5.04 7.59
CA GLN A 439 17.58 -3.97 8.20
C GLN A 439 16.22 -3.87 7.53
N SER A 440 15.14 -3.93 8.32
CA SER A 440 13.82 -3.68 7.77
C SER A 440 13.60 -2.18 7.57
N ILE A 441 13.16 -1.82 6.35
CA ILE A 441 12.95 -0.44 5.90
C ILE A 441 11.61 -0.40 5.18
N LEU A 442 10.56 0.06 5.86
CA LEU A 442 9.23 0.18 5.26
C LEU A 442 9.11 1.43 4.38
N ALA A 443 9.69 2.55 4.80
CA ALA A 443 9.60 3.83 4.11
C ALA A 443 10.93 4.61 4.18
N ASP A 444 11.29 5.31 3.11
CA ASP A 444 12.50 6.11 2.95
C ASP A 444 12.24 7.41 2.15
N ASP A 445 13.25 8.27 2.03
CA ASP A 445 13.10 9.64 1.48
C ASP A 445 12.82 9.70 -0.04
N ASP A 446 13.09 8.62 -0.76
CA ASP A 446 12.80 8.51 -2.19
C ASP A 446 11.32 8.17 -2.47
N LEU A 447 10.53 7.92 -1.42
CA LEU A 447 9.14 7.47 -1.50
C LEU A 447 9.01 6.15 -2.28
N GLN A 448 10.04 5.31 -2.22
CA GLN A 448 10.04 3.97 -2.82
C GLN A 448 10.12 2.90 -1.74
N CYS A 449 9.86 1.65 -2.11
CA CYS A 449 10.02 0.48 -1.23
C CYS A 449 11.09 -0.44 -1.81
N SER A 450 11.84 -1.15 -0.96
CA SER A 450 12.94 -1.96 -1.46
C SER A 450 12.51 -3.30 -2.05
N ALA A 451 13.03 -3.61 -3.23
CA ALA A 451 12.93 -4.94 -3.86
C ALA A 451 13.94 -5.96 -3.28
N LEU A 452 14.81 -5.59 -2.32
CA LEU A 452 15.68 -6.55 -1.64
C LEU A 452 14.89 -7.56 -0.80
N GLY A 453 13.64 -7.24 -0.41
CA GLY A 453 12.78 -8.09 0.41
C GLY A 453 12.74 -7.70 1.89
N ASN A 454 13.23 -6.50 2.25
CA ASN A 454 13.27 -5.99 3.63
C ASN A 454 12.19 -4.94 3.95
N SER A 455 11.21 -4.74 3.07
CA SER A 455 10.08 -3.80 3.26
C SER A 455 8.78 -4.54 3.59
N ALA A 456 8.71 -5.10 4.80
CA ALA A 456 7.52 -5.80 5.30
C ALA A 456 6.51 -4.84 5.94
N THR A 457 5.23 -5.02 5.61
CA THR A 457 4.11 -4.29 6.24
C THR A 457 3.83 -4.83 7.64
N SER A 458 3.08 -4.08 8.44
CA SER A 458 2.84 -4.42 9.85
C SER A 458 1.77 -5.52 10.05
N TRP A 459 1.04 -5.89 8.98
CA TRP A 459 0.01 -6.94 8.97
C TRP A 459 0.32 -8.10 8.03
N GLY A 460 1.14 -7.90 6.99
CA GLY A 460 1.46 -8.92 6.00
C GLY A 460 2.48 -9.95 6.49
N ALA A 461 2.99 -10.72 5.54
CA ALA A 461 4.05 -11.68 5.77
C ALA A 461 5.36 -11.00 6.18
N LYS A 462 6.15 -11.71 7.00
CA LYS A 462 7.48 -11.26 7.43
C LYS A 462 8.45 -11.08 6.26
N SER A 463 8.33 -11.94 5.24
CA SER A 463 9.03 -11.85 3.97
C SER A 463 8.30 -12.68 2.92
N VAL A 464 8.68 -12.54 1.65
CA VAL A 464 8.13 -13.34 0.55
C VAL A 464 8.46 -14.83 0.74
N GLU A 465 9.68 -15.15 1.16
CA GLU A 465 10.14 -16.51 1.42
C GLU A 465 9.35 -17.17 2.56
N TRP A 466 9.08 -16.41 3.63
CA TRP A 466 8.24 -16.89 4.73
C TRP A 466 6.81 -17.18 4.27
N CYS A 467 6.22 -16.31 3.44
CA CYS A 467 4.88 -16.50 2.88
C CYS A 467 4.79 -17.79 2.05
N ILE A 468 5.76 -18.00 1.16
CA ILE A 468 5.85 -19.21 0.33
C ILE A 468 5.93 -20.45 1.23
N LYS A 469 6.82 -20.44 2.22
CA LYS A 469 7.02 -21.57 3.12
C LYS A 469 5.79 -21.86 3.98
N ALA A 470 5.12 -20.83 4.52
CA ALA A 470 3.96 -21.00 5.39
C ALA A 470 2.80 -21.75 4.70
N ASP A 471 2.53 -21.42 3.44
CA ASP A 471 1.57 -22.18 2.65
C ASP A 471 2.10 -23.56 2.28
N ALA A 472 3.35 -23.68 1.81
CA ALA A 472 3.89 -24.96 1.37
C ALA A 472 3.93 -26.02 2.50
N ASP A 473 4.20 -25.60 3.75
CA ASP A 473 4.18 -26.44 4.95
C ASP A 473 2.76 -26.83 5.43
N THR A 474 1.70 -26.32 4.78
CA THR A 474 0.29 -26.64 5.11
C THR A 474 -0.42 -27.36 3.96
N PRO A 475 -0.15 -28.68 3.76
CA PRO A 475 -0.72 -29.43 2.63
C PRO A 475 -2.24 -29.61 2.69
N PHE A 476 -2.86 -29.43 3.86
CA PHE A 476 -4.32 -29.43 4.02
C PHE A 476 -4.98 -28.13 3.54
N SER A 477 -4.23 -27.01 3.47
CA SER A 477 -4.71 -25.76 2.88
C SER A 477 -4.90 -25.93 1.37
N LEU A 478 -5.95 -25.32 0.80
CA LEU A 478 -6.16 -25.34 -0.66
C LEU A 478 -5.02 -24.63 -1.41
N GLY A 479 -4.31 -23.72 -0.76
CA GLY A 479 -3.30 -22.82 -1.35
C GLY A 479 -3.50 -21.38 -0.88
N GLN A 480 -3.05 -20.44 -1.70
CA GLN A 480 -3.04 -19.02 -1.36
C GLN A 480 -3.34 -18.10 -2.54
N PHE A 481 -3.76 -16.86 -2.25
CA PHE A 481 -3.87 -15.76 -3.21
C PHE A 481 -3.07 -14.55 -2.71
N ILE A 482 -1.94 -14.26 -3.37
CA ILE A 482 -1.00 -13.23 -2.91
C ILE A 482 -1.52 -11.81 -3.20
N TRP A 483 -1.37 -10.90 -2.23
CA TRP A 483 -1.67 -9.48 -2.34
C TRP A 483 -0.41 -8.68 -2.69
N ALA A 484 -0.25 -8.17 -3.91
CA ALA A 484 -1.09 -8.41 -5.09
C ALA A 484 -0.28 -8.99 -6.25
N GLY A 485 -0.95 -9.57 -7.24
CA GLY A 485 -0.26 -10.02 -8.45
C GLY A 485 0.41 -8.85 -9.16
N GLN A 486 -0.38 -7.84 -9.53
CA GLN A 486 0.07 -6.61 -10.17
C GLN A 486 -0.23 -5.41 -9.28
N ASP A 487 0.61 -4.38 -9.33
CA ASP A 487 0.28 -3.09 -8.76
C ASP A 487 -0.98 -2.53 -9.43
N TYR A 488 -1.75 -1.80 -8.65
CA TYR A 488 -3.00 -1.18 -9.07
C TYR A 488 -3.06 0.25 -8.55
N LEU A 489 -3.89 1.08 -9.18
CA LEU A 489 -4.02 2.49 -8.81
C LEU A 489 -4.75 2.64 -7.46
N GLY A 490 -4.34 3.61 -6.64
CA GLY A 490 -4.81 3.76 -5.26
C GLY A 490 -4.00 2.97 -4.24
N GLU A 491 -4.53 2.90 -3.00
CA GLU A 491 -3.95 2.20 -1.85
C GLU A 491 -2.41 2.24 -1.72
N PRO A 492 -1.79 3.43 -1.77
CA PRO A 492 -0.33 3.60 -1.94
C PRO A 492 0.48 3.32 -0.67
N THR A 493 0.06 2.38 0.18
CA THR A 493 0.78 2.00 1.39
C THR A 493 2.24 1.67 1.07
N PRO A 494 3.22 2.23 1.82
CA PRO A 494 3.08 2.97 3.08
C PRO A 494 2.98 4.50 2.93
N TYR A 495 2.91 5.01 1.70
CA TYR A 495 2.91 6.44 1.37
C TYR A 495 1.50 6.95 1.02
N HIS A 496 1.46 8.15 0.43
CA HIS A 496 0.28 8.78 -0.17
C HIS A 496 0.53 9.09 -1.65
N THR A 497 1.19 8.17 -2.36
CA THR A 497 1.45 8.25 -3.80
C THR A 497 0.24 7.80 -4.63
N LYS A 498 0.34 7.62 -5.96
CA LYS A 498 -0.84 7.38 -6.80
C LYS A 498 -1.27 5.90 -6.93
N ASN A 499 -0.36 4.94 -6.70
CA ASN A 499 -0.61 3.50 -6.84
C ASN A 499 0.15 2.69 -5.80
N THR A 500 -0.17 1.40 -5.72
CA THR A 500 0.40 0.48 -4.74
C THR A 500 1.87 0.16 -4.99
N TYR A 501 2.48 -0.43 -3.96
CA TYR A 501 3.79 -1.09 -3.99
C TYR A 501 3.68 -2.61 -3.74
N LEU A 502 2.47 -3.13 -3.64
CA LEU A 502 2.13 -4.49 -3.19
C LEU A 502 2.24 -5.53 -4.31
N GLY A 503 2.21 -5.07 -5.57
CA GLY A 503 2.32 -5.92 -6.74
C GLY A 503 3.67 -6.60 -6.86
N HIS A 504 3.67 -7.87 -7.26
CA HIS A 504 4.87 -8.58 -7.72
C HIS A 504 5.26 -8.21 -9.17
N VAL A 505 4.37 -7.53 -9.86
CA VAL A 505 4.52 -6.90 -11.17
C VAL A 505 4.07 -5.44 -11.05
N ASP A 506 4.76 -4.49 -11.67
CA ASP A 506 4.33 -3.08 -11.65
C ASP A 506 3.13 -2.78 -12.58
N THR A 507 2.57 -1.57 -12.55
CA THR A 507 1.40 -1.20 -13.37
C THR A 507 1.66 -1.31 -14.88
N ALA A 508 2.92 -1.19 -15.32
CA ALA A 508 3.36 -1.37 -16.71
C ALA A 508 3.53 -2.86 -17.11
N GLY A 509 3.33 -3.79 -16.18
CA GLY A 509 3.50 -5.22 -16.44
C GLY A 509 4.96 -5.67 -16.45
N PHE A 510 5.86 -4.93 -15.80
CA PHE A 510 7.24 -5.35 -15.61
C PHE A 510 7.40 -6.10 -14.27
N PRO A 511 7.91 -7.35 -14.28
CA PRO A 511 8.17 -8.10 -13.06
C PRO A 511 9.14 -7.40 -12.11
N LYS A 512 8.84 -7.44 -10.81
CA LYS A 512 9.76 -7.07 -9.73
C LYS A 512 10.54 -8.31 -9.27
N ASP A 513 11.56 -8.16 -8.43
CA ASP A 513 12.42 -9.30 -8.05
C ASP A 513 11.65 -10.42 -7.33
N SER A 514 10.65 -10.09 -6.53
CA SER A 514 9.78 -11.06 -5.84
C SER A 514 8.94 -11.95 -6.77
N TYR A 515 8.64 -11.51 -8.01
CA TYR A 515 8.00 -12.36 -9.03
C TYR A 515 8.79 -13.67 -9.22
N TYR A 516 10.12 -13.56 -9.23
CA TYR A 516 11.00 -14.69 -9.47
C TYR A 516 11.11 -15.61 -8.26
N LEU A 517 10.83 -15.13 -7.04
CA LEU A 517 10.75 -15.97 -5.84
C LEU A 517 9.52 -16.88 -5.92
N PHE A 518 8.35 -16.33 -6.26
CA PHE A 518 7.16 -17.15 -6.49
C PHE A 518 7.34 -18.08 -7.68
N LYS A 519 7.98 -17.61 -8.77
CA LYS A 519 8.35 -18.48 -9.90
C LYS A 519 9.24 -19.64 -9.47
N ALA A 520 10.19 -19.41 -8.57
CA ALA A 520 11.07 -20.47 -8.06
C ALA A 520 10.26 -21.54 -7.32
N ALA A 521 9.26 -21.13 -6.54
CA ALA A 521 8.41 -22.02 -5.77
C ALA A 521 7.33 -22.74 -6.61
N TRP A 522 6.84 -22.11 -7.68
CA TRP A 522 5.66 -22.59 -8.42
C TRP A 522 5.97 -23.25 -9.76
N THR A 523 7.24 -23.28 -10.18
CA THR A 523 7.67 -23.91 -11.44
C THR A 523 8.67 -25.05 -11.20
N ASP A 524 8.71 -26.00 -12.14
CA ASP A 524 9.64 -27.12 -12.11
C ASP A 524 10.84 -26.85 -13.03
N TYR A 525 12.06 -26.88 -12.49
CA TYR A 525 13.29 -26.68 -13.25
C TYR A 525 13.50 -27.71 -14.37
N ARG A 526 12.83 -28.87 -14.31
CA ARG A 526 12.89 -29.87 -15.39
C ARG A 526 12.09 -29.45 -16.62
N LYS A 527 11.07 -28.60 -16.44
CA LYS A 527 10.27 -28.02 -17.52
C LYS A 527 10.81 -26.66 -17.94
N GLU A 528 11.12 -25.79 -16.98
CA GLU A 528 11.57 -24.41 -17.22
C GLU A 528 12.63 -24.00 -16.18
N PRO A 529 13.91 -24.38 -16.37
CA PRO A 529 14.98 -23.99 -15.46
C PRO A 529 15.31 -22.50 -15.62
N PHE A 530 15.46 -21.80 -14.50
CA PHE A 530 15.89 -20.41 -14.51
C PHE A 530 16.78 -20.06 -13.32
N VAL A 531 17.46 -18.93 -13.41
CA VAL A 531 18.14 -18.29 -12.27
C VAL A 531 17.92 -16.79 -12.40
N HIS A 532 17.58 -16.14 -11.28
CA HIS A 532 17.39 -14.70 -11.19
C HIS A 532 18.36 -14.10 -10.18
N LEU A 533 19.15 -13.13 -10.64
CA LEU A 533 20.20 -12.42 -9.91
C LEU A 533 19.77 -10.96 -9.71
N TYR A 534 19.92 -10.42 -8.51
CA TYR A 534 19.63 -9.02 -8.17
C TYR A 534 20.51 -8.57 -6.99
N PRO A 535 20.85 -7.27 -6.84
CA PRO A 535 20.38 -6.10 -7.60
C PRO A 535 21.09 -5.90 -8.96
N TYR A 536 20.86 -4.75 -9.62
CA TYR A 536 21.73 -4.26 -10.71
C TYR A 536 23.18 -4.07 -10.22
N TRP A 537 24.18 -3.94 -11.10
CA TRP A 537 25.60 -3.91 -10.69
C TRP A 537 26.35 -2.59 -11.00
N ASP A 538 25.87 -1.47 -10.47
CA ASP A 538 26.51 -0.15 -10.65
C ASP A 538 26.36 0.76 -9.39
N PHE A 539 27.33 0.68 -8.47
CA PHE A 539 27.30 1.37 -7.17
C PHE A 539 28.58 2.19 -6.90
N SER A 540 28.73 2.71 -5.68
CA SER A 540 29.97 3.36 -5.24
C SER A 540 31.07 2.31 -4.98
N GLU A 541 32.29 2.57 -5.46
CA GLU A 541 33.43 1.66 -5.27
C GLU A 541 33.64 1.32 -3.79
N GLY A 542 33.70 0.03 -3.47
CA GLY A 542 33.89 -0.46 -2.10
C GLY A 542 32.63 -0.51 -1.23
N GLN A 543 31.48 0.00 -1.69
CA GLN A 543 30.18 -0.16 -0.99
C GLN A 543 29.85 -1.65 -0.85
N VAL A 544 29.40 -2.07 0.33
CA VAL A 544 28.94 -3.45 0.55
C VAL A 544 27.53 -3.60 0.00
N ILE A 545 27.33 -4.57 -0.90
CA ILE A 545 26.06 -4.84 -1.57
C ILE A 545 25.57 -6.23 -1.18
N ASP A 546 24.32 -6.31 -0.72
CA ASP A 546 23.61 -7.58 -0.54
C ASP A 546 23.16 -8.08 -1.92
N VAL A 547 23.84 -9.12 -2.43
CA VAL A 547 23.55 -9.79 -3.70
C VAL A 547 22.72 -11.03 -3.43
N ARG A 548 21.58 -11.14 -4.10
CA ARG A 548 20.62 -12.23 -3.94
C ARG A 548 20.45 -13.00 -5.26
N VAL A 549 20.36 -14.32 -5.17
CA VAL A 549 20.12 -15.21 -6.31
C VAL A 549 19.00 -16.18 -5.95
N CYS A 550 17.92 -16.17 -6.71
CA CYS A 550 16.85 -17.16 -6.58
C CYS A 550 16.75 -18.05 -7.82
N SER A 551 16.32 -19.30 -7.63
CA SER A 551 16.22 -20.29 -8.70
C SER A 551 15.32 -21.45 -8.25
N ASN A 552 14.68 -22.12 -9.21
CA ASN A 552 14.01 -23.40 -9.01
C ASN A 552 14.97 -24.60 -9.10
N ALA A 553 16.26 -24.38 -9.37
CA ALA A 553 17.27 -25.42 -9.48
C ALA A 553 17.78 -25.89 -8.10
N ALA A 554 18.51 -27.01 -8.08
CA ALA A 554 19.02 -27.61 -6.84
C ALA A 554 20.21 -26.83 -6.24
N GLN A 555 21.01 -26.14 -7.07
CA GLN A 555 22.18 -25.40 -6.60
C GLN A 555 22.39 -24.14 -7.42
N VAL A 556 22.93 -23.11 -6.79
CA VAL A 556 23.36 -21.87 -7.44
C VAL A 556 24.78 -21.50 -7.04
N GLU A 557 25.51 -20.88 -7.96
CA GLU A 557 26.86 -20.35 -7.74
C GLU A 557 26.95 -18.92 -8.25
N LEU A 558 27.52 -18.05 -7.44
CA LEU A 558 27.78 -16.66 -7.81
C LEU A 558 29.24 -16.47 -8.20
N PHE A 559 29.48 -15.71 -9.26
CA PHE A 559 30.79 -15.29 -9.71
C PHE A 559 30.88 -13.76 -9.75
N VAL A 560 31.99 -13.21 -9.27
CA VAL A 560 32.34 -11.78 -9.37
C VAL A 560 33.59 -11.70 -10.24
N ASN A 561 33.50 -11.11 -11.43
CA ASN A 561 34.61 -11.03 -12.38
C ASN A 561 35.29 -12.40 -12.64
N GLU A 562 34.46 -13.42 -12.87
CA GLU A 562 34.86 -14.83 -13.06
C GLU A 562 35.42 -15.54 -11.82
N GLU A 563 35.52 -14.87 -10.66
CA GLU A 563 35.89 -15.51 -9.39
C GLU A 563 34.66 -16.02 -8.64
N SER A 564 34.62 -17.33 -8.37
CA SER A 564 33.53 -17.97 -7.61
C SER A 564 33.47 -17.44 -6.18
N GLN A 565 32.24 -17.13 -5.72
CA GLN A 565 31.90 -16.77 -4.35
C GLN A 565 31.27 -17.95 -3.58
N GLY A 566 31.38 -19.16 -4.14
CA GLY A 566 30.87 -20.39 -3.55
C GLY A 566 29.52 -20.84 -4.11
N ILE A 567 29.28 -22.15 -3.99
CA ILE A 567 28.03 -22.82 -4.37
C ILE A 567 27.12 -22.89 -3.14
N VAL A 568 25.84 -22.61 -3.33
CA VAL A 568 24.79 -22.76 -2.32
C VAL A 568 23.76 -23.77 -2.85
N SER A 569 23.41 -24.76 -2.01
CA SER A 569 22.30 -25.66 -2.32
C SER A 569 20.98 -24.99 -1.98
N LEU A 570 20.00 -25.19 -2.87
CA LEU A 570 18.63 -24.73 -2.74
C LEU A 570 17.71 -25.94 -2.63
N ASP A 571 16.62 -25.77 -1.89
CA ASP A 571 15.56 -26.75 -1.73
C ASP A 571 14.26 -26.04 -1.39
N HIS A 572 13.25 -26.82 -0.96
CA HIS A 572 11.96 -26.31 -0.54
C HIS A 572 12.05 -25.28 0.61
N ASP A 573 13.01 -25.44 1.53
CA ASP A 573 13.18 -24.56 2.69
C ASP A 573 14.02 -23.32 2.35
N LYS A 574 14.78 -23.37 1.25
CA LYS A 574 15.66 -22.28 0.82
C LYS A 574 15.71 -22.15 -0.71
N ILE A 575 14.91 -21.22 -1.24
CA ILE A 575 14.83 -20.91 -2.68
C ILE A 575 15.69 -19.70 -3.11
N VAL A 576 16.34 -19.03 -2.14
CA VAL A 576 17.23 -17.87 -2.37
C VAL A 576 18.57 -18.09 -1.68
N ALA A 577 19.65 -17.62 -2.31
CA ALA A 577 20.99 -17.54 -1.75
C ALA A 577 21.45 -16.07 -1.72
N ASP A 578 22.10 -15.68 -0.61
CA ASP A 578 22.50 -14.30 -0.35
C ASP A 578 24.02 -14.21 -0.13
N TRP A 579 24.64 -13.14 -0.62
CA TRP A 579 26.05 -12.80 -0.44
C TRP A 579 26.22 -11.32 -0.11
N GLN A 580 27.25 -10.97 0.66
CA GLN A 580 27.67 -9.57 0.83
C GLN A 580 28.96 -9.31 0.07
N ILE A 581 28.88 -8.53 -1.00
CA ILE A 581 29.98 -8.29 -1.93
C ILE A 581 30.35 -6.81 -1.91
N LYS A 582 31.63 -6.50 -1.73
CA LYS A 582 32.13 -5.13 -1.95
C LYS A 582 32.08 -4.83 -3.45
N TYR A 583 31.31 -3.82 -3.82
CA TYR A 583 31.16 -3.40 -5.21
C TYR A 583 32.52 -3.05 -5.81
N ARG A 584 32.76 -3.62 -6.99
CA ARG A 584 33.83 -3.28 -7.92
C ARG A 584 33.25 -3.34 -9.32
N THR A 585 33.67 -2.41 -10.16
CA THR A 585 33.26 -2.37 -11.58
C THR A 585 33.55 -3.73 -12.25
N GLY A 586 32.57 -4.26 -12.99
CA GLY A 586 32.71 -5.51 -13.71
C GLY A 586 31.41 -6.28 -13.85
N THR A 587 31.45 -7.61 -13.73
CA THR A 587 30.30 -8.50 -13.98
C THR A 587 30.03 -9.42 -12.80
N LEU A 588 28.76 -9.48 -12.39
CA LEU A 588 28.20 -10.57 -11.62
C LEU A 588 27.62 -11.63 -12.56
N ARG A 589 27.82 -12.90 -12.24
CA ARG A 589 27.22 -14.02 -12.97
C ARG A 589 26.72 -15.08 -11.99
N ALA A 590 25.43 -15.41 -12.08
CA ALA A 590 24.82 -16.51 -11.37
C ALA A 590 24.66 -17.71 -12.31
N VAL A 591 24.98 -18.91 -11.81
CA VAL A 591 24.82 -20.18 -12.54
C VAL A 591 23.98 -21.12 -11.68
N ALA A 592 22.97 -21.73 -12.28
CA ALA A 592 22.14 -22.74 -11.65
C ALA A 592 22.47 -24.14 -12.17
N TYR A 593 22.52 -25.11 -11.25
CA TYR A 593 22.86 -26.50 -11.51
C TYR A 593 21.73 -27.44 -11.06
N ASP A 594 21.57 -28.54 -11.80
CA ASP A 594 20.70 -29.66 -11.40
C ASP A 594 21.35 -30.49 -10.27
N GLU A 595 20.63 -31.50 -9.78
CA GLU A 595 21.07 -32.41 -8.72
C GLU A 595 22.35 -33.20 -9.06
N ASN A 596 22.74 -33.26 -10.34
CA ASN A 596 23.94 -33.94 -10.82
C ASN A 596 25.11 -32.97 -11.05
N GLY A 597 24.96 -31.68 -10.71
CA GLY A 597 25.95 -30.65 -10.93
C GLY A 597 26.05 -30.19 -12.39
N LYS A 598 25.05 -30.48 -13.23
CA LYS A 598 25.01 -29.97 -14.61
C LYS A 598 24.41 -28.57 -14.62
N GLN A 599 25.09 -27.64 -15.27
CA GLN A 599 24.57 -26.29 -15.50
C GLN A 599 23.30 -26.33 -16.37
N ILE A 600 22.23 -25.71 -15.89
CA ILE A 600 20.92 -25.66 -16.56
C ILE A 600 20.42 -24.24 -16.83
N ALA A 601 20.86 -23.24 -16.07
CA ALA A 601 20.57 -21.83 -16.34
C ALA A 601 21.73 -20.91 -15.93
N LYS A 602 21.76 -19.70 -16.47
CA LYS A 602 22.70 -18.64 -16.10
C LYS A 602 22.09 -17.26 -16.33
N GLN A 603 22.49 -16.29 -15.51
CA GLN A 603 22.21 -14.88 -15.73
C GLN A 603 23.43 -14.04 -15.33
N SER A 604 23.63 -12.90 -15.99
CA SER A 604 24.70 -11.97 -15.68
C SER A 604 24.19 -10.54 -15.59
N ARG A 605 24.83 -9.74 -14.76
CA ARG A 605 24.64 -8.29 -14.66
C ARG A 605 26.01 -7.63 -14.66
N THR A 606 26.15 -6.57 -15.45
CA THR A 606 27.43 -5.87 -15.64
C THR A 606 27.25 -4.41 -15.29
N SER A 607 28.30 -3.78 -14.77
CA SER A 607 28.34 -2.33 -14.59
C SER A 607 28.12 -1.61 -15.92
N PHE A 608 27.28 -0.59 -15.89
CA PHE A 608 26.86 0.14 -17.09
C PHE A 608 27.19 1.63 -17.01
N GLY A 609 27.34 2.23 -18.20
CA GLY A 609 27.53 3.66 -18.37
C GLY A 609 26.22 4.46 -18.32
N ASP A 610 26.29 5.71 -18.77
CA ASP A 610 25.13 6.58 -18.90
C ASP A 610 24.27 6.20 -20.10
N ALA A 611 22.96 6.47 -20.01
CA ALA A 611 22.01 6.17 -21.08
C ALA A 611 22.27 7.06 -22.31
N VAL A 612 22.52 6.43 -23.45
CA VAL A 612 22.76 7.12 -24.75
C VAL A 612 21.85 6.62 -25.86
N GLY A 613 21.18 5.47 -25.65
CA GLY A 613 20.30 4.84 -26.63
C GLY A 613 19.06 4.22 -26.01
N LEU A 614 18.12 3.84 -26.88
CA LEU A 614 16.89 3.16 -26.52
C LEU A 614 16.72 1.91 -27.39
N GLN A 615 16.26 0.82 -26.79
CA GLN A 615 15.87 -0.40 -27.47
C GLN A 615 14.37 -0.62 -27.31
N LEU A 616 13.69 -0.99 -28.40
CA LEU A 616 12.26 -1.27 -28.41
C LEU A 616 12.02 -2.77 -28.63
N GLU A 617 11.20 -3.37 -27.78
CA GLU A 617 10.70 -4.73 -27.92
C GLU A 617 9.17 -4.69 -28.02
N ASN A 618 8.64 -5.10 -29.16
CA ASN A 618 7.21 -5.01 -29.46
C ASN A 618 6.52 -6.36 -29.32
N GLU A 619 5.43 -6.39 -28.57
CA GLU A 619 4.50 -7.51 -28.43
C GLU A 619 3.14 -7.10 -28.98
N ILE A 620 2.59 -7.86 -29.94
CA ILE A 620 1.27 -7.59 -30.53
C ILE A 620 0.30 -8.65 -30.04
N ILE A 621 -0.78 -8.20 -29.39
CA ILE A 621 -1.88 -9.04 -28.93
C ILE A 621 -3.15 -8.39 -29.46
N GLY A 622 -3.85 -9.10 -30.38
CA GLY A 622 -5.07 -8.59 -31.01
C GLY A 622 -4.88 -7.23 -31.69
N GLU A 623 -5.60 -6.22 -31.19
CA GLU A 623 -5.61 -4.85 -31.68
C GLU A 623 -4.56 -3.96 -31.00
N LEU A 624 -3.93 -4.42 -29.92
CA LEU A 624 -2.92 -3.66 -29.17
C LEU A 624 -1.49 -4.11 -29.49
N LEU A 625 -0.58 -3.13 -29.48
CA LEU A 625 0.86 -3.33 -29.49
C LEU A 625 1.44 -2.73 -28.20
N PHE A 626 2.16 -3.55 -27.46
CA PHE A 626 2.88 -3.20 -26.24
C PHE A 626 4.38 -3.10 -26.56
N SER A 627 4.96 -1.91 -26.44
CA SER A 627 6.37 -1.66 -26.74
C SER A 627 7.14 -1.39 -25.46
N THR A 628 8.03 -2.29 -25.08
CA THR A 628 8.98 -2.08 -23.99
C THR A 628 10.16 -1.26 -24.52
N ILE A 629 10.33 -0.05 -23.98
CA ILE A 629 11.43 0.85 -24.28
C ILE A 629 12.46 0.73 -23.14
N THR A 630 13.67 0.27 -23.47
CA THR A 630 14.76 0.05 -22.51
C THR A 630 15.94 0.99 -22.80
N ALA A 631 16.48 1.65 -21.77
CA ALA A 631 17.68 2.47 -21.90
C ALA A 631 18.95 1.63 -22.04
N LEU A 632 19.82 2.01 -22.97
CA LEU A 632 21.12 1.39 -23.22
C LEU A 632 22.27 2.38 -23.07
N ASP A 633 23.40 1.89 -22.57
CA ASP A 633 24.67 2.63 -22.57
C ASP A 633 25.38 2.51 -23.94
N PHE A 634 26.55 3.15 -24.06
CA PHE A 634 27.34 3.15 -25.30
C PHE A 634 27.83 1.76 -25.73
N GLN A 635 27.93 0.81 -24.79
CA GLN A 635 28.32 -0.57 -25.05
C GLN A 635 27.11 -1.48 -25.34
N GLY A 636 25.88 -0.95 -25.26
CA GLY A 636 24.65 -1.69 -25.43
C GLY A 636 24.18 -2.43 -24.17
N ASN A 637 24.74 -2.13 -23.00
CA ASN A 637 24.25 -2.69 -21.74
C ASN A 637 22.98 -1.95 -21.29
N PRO A 638 21.98 -2.65 -20.75
CA PRO A 638 20.83 -2.01 -20.11
C PRO A 638 21.26 -1.10 -18.94
N VAL A 639 20.76 0.13 -18.92
CA VAL A 639 20.99 1.10 -17.85
C VAL A 639 19.84 0.99 -16.86
N GLU A 640 19.98 0.04 -15.93
CA GLU A 640 18.87 -0.46 -15.10
C GLU A 640 18.37 0.53 -14.03
N ASN A 641 19.05 1.67 -13.87
CA ASN A 641 18.63 2.77 -13.00
C ASN A 641 18.34 4.07 -13.77
N ALA A 642 18.22 4.02 -15.10
CA ALA A 642 17.93 5.23 -15.88
C ALA A 642 16.51 5.76 -15.62
N ASN A 643 16.41 7.09 -15.50
CA ASN A 643 15.17 7.85 -15.30
C ASN A 643 15.03 9.02 -16.30
N CYS A 644 15.67 8.89 -17.47
CA CYS A 644 15.65 9.89 -18.53
C CYS A 644 14.23 10.07 -19.09
N ARG A 645 13.90 11.29 -19.51
CA ARG A 645 12.65 11.59 -20.22
C ARG A 645 12.74 11.06 -21.66
N VAL A 646 11.68 10.37 -22.10
CA VAL A 646 11.57 9.79 -23.43
C VAL A 646 10.36 10.39 -24.13
N GLN A 647 10.59 10.95 -25.32
CA GLN A 647 9.54 11.34 -26.26
C GLN A 647 9.21 10.15 -27.16
N VAL A 648 7.92 9.84 -27.32
CA VAL A 648 7.41 8.74 -28.13
C VAL A 648 6.47 9.29 -29.20
N SER A 649 6.65 8.86 -30.45
CA SER A 649 5.70 9.12 -31.54
C SER A 649 5.35 7.84 -32.26
N VAL A 650 4.14 7.80 -32.83
CA VAL A 650 3.57 6.60 -33.46
C VAL A 650 3.07 6.93 -34.85
N GLU A 651 3.45 6.11 -35.83
CA GLU A 651 2.88 6.10 -37.18
C GLU A 651 1.95 4.90 -37.35
N SER A 652 0.84 5.07 -38.10
CA SER A 652 -0.12 4.01 -38.42
C SER A 652 -0.76 3.33 -37.19
N GLY A 653 -0.92 4.08 -36.09
CA GLY A 653 -1.53 3.64 -34.84
C GLY A 653 -1.90 4.84 -33.97
N THR A 654 -2.52 4.58 -32.82
CA THR A 654 -2.85 5.59 -31.81
C THR A 654 -2.18 5.22 -30.50
N LEU A 655 -1.32 6.09 -29.99
CA LEU A 655 -0.74 5.95 -28.65
C LEU A 655 -1.85 6.12 -27.62
N LEU A 656 -2.16 5.06 -26.88
CA LEU A 656 -3.18 5.07 -25.83
C LEU A 656 -2.60 5.52 -24.49
N ALA A 657 -1.42 5.01 -24.14
CA ALA A 657 -0.79 5.32 -22.86
C ALA A 657 0.73 5.09 -22.88
N LEU A 658 1.42 5.84 -22.02
CA LEU A 658 2.79 5.60 -21.57
C LEU A 658 2.77 5.30 -20.06
N ASP A 659 3.39 4.19 -19.64
CA ASP A 659 3.47 3.78 -18.23
C ASP A 659 4.85 3.23 -17.90
N ASN A 660 5.38 3.55 -16.73
CA ASN A 660 6.69 3.11 -16.24
C ASN A 660 6.61 2.35 -14.91
N GLY A 661 5.43 2.25 -14.28
CA GLY A 661 5.28 1.57 -13.00
C GLY A 661 5.75 2.36 -11.77
N ASP A 662 6.17 3.63 -11.93
CA ASP A 662 6.60 4.46 -10.81
C ASP A 662 5.40 5.07 -10.08
N ALA A 663 5.26 4.73 -8.80
CA ALA A 663 4.21 5.25 -7.94
C ALA A 663 4.34 6.76 -7.68
N THR A 664 5.53 7.33 -7.80
CA THR A 664 5.77 8.76 -7.54
C THR A 664 5.68 9.63 -8.80
N ASP A 665 5.48 9.01 -9.98
CA ASP A 665 5.40 9.72 -11.26
C ASP A 665 3.96 10.12 -11.60
N TYR A 666 3.66 11.41 -11.43
CA TYR A 666 2.35 11.99 -11.72
C TYR A 666 2.19 12.51 -13.14
N ASP A 667 3.09 12.18 -14.08
CA ASP A 667 2.82 12.45 -15.50
C ASP A 667 1.54 11.73 -15.94
N PRO A 668 0.66 12.39 -16.74
CA PRO A 668 -0.51 11.75 -17.30
C PRO A 668 -0.13 10.50 -18.08
N TYR A 669 -0.93 9.43 -17.99
CA TYR A 669 -0.69 8.22 -18.80
C TYR A 669 -0.91 8.50 -20.30
N GLN A 670 -1.91 9.31 -20.64
CA GLN A 670 -2.22 9.73 -22.01
C GLN A 670 -1.33 10.90 -22.44
N THR A 671 -0.04 10.62 -22.63
CA THR A 671 0.97 11.59 -23.05
C THR A 671 1.91 10.96 -24.08
N ASP A 672 2.67 11.79 -24.79
CA ASP A 672 3.71 11.37 -25.72
C ASP A 672 5.11 11.52 -25.12
N SER A 673 5.23 11.94 -23.86
CA SER A 673 6.50 12.16 -23.18
C SER A 673 6.44 11.66 -21.74
N ARG A 674 7.30 10.73 -21.34
CA ARG A 674 7.35 10.20 -19.96
C ARG A 674 8.77 9.83 -19.56
N ARG A 675 9.10 9.91 -18.27
CA ARG A 675 10.39 9.38 -17.75
C ARG A 675 10.40 7.85 -17.77
N LEU A 676 11.58 7.28 -17.99
CA LEU A 676 11.87 5.90 -17.64
C LEU A 676 11.80 5.74 -16.11
N PHE A 677 11.49 4.54 -15.64
CA PHE A 677 11.70 4.14 -14.25
C PHE A 677 12.52 2.86 -14.24
N SER A 678 13.63 2.87 -13.51
CA SER A 678 14.60 1.76 -13.46
C SER A 678 14.90 1.19 -14.87
N GLY A 679 15.22 2.10 -15.80
CA GLY A 679 15.64 1.78 -17.16
C GLY A 679 14.55 1.45 -18.17
N LYS A 680 13.26 1.42 -17.78
CA LYS A 680 12.16 0.96 -18.65
C LYS A 680 10.97 1.90 -18.72
N LEU A 681 10.28 1.85 -19.86
CA LEU A 681 8.99 2.51 -20.15
C LEU A 681 8.16 1.60 -21.06
N LEU A 682 6.85 1.53 -20.86
CA LEU A 682 5.89 0.86 -21.73
C LEU A 682 5.15 1.90 -22.58
N ALA A 683 5.07 1.66 -23.89
CA ALA A 683 4.11 2.33 -24.76
C ALA A 683 3.01 1.36 -25.21
N ILE A 684 1.75 1.75 -25.03
CA ILE A 684 0.57 0.97 -25.43
C ILE A 684 -0.07 1.65 -26.64
N VAL A 685 -0.13 0.94 -27.76
CA VAL A 685 -0.57 1.49 -29.04
C VAL A 685 -1.74 0.68 -29.59
N LYS A 686 -2.84 1.35 -29.91
CA LYS A 686 -3.95 0.77 -30.68
C LYS A 686 -3.63 0.79 -32.16
N ARG A 687 -3.83 -0.34 -32.84
CA ARG A 687 -3.61 -0.48 -34.28
C ARG A 687 -4.76 0.13 -35.07
N VAL A 688 -4.44 0.71 -36.23
CA VAL A 688 -5.44 1.17 -37.20
C VAL A 688 -5.50 0.17 -38.36
N GLY A 689 -6.59 -0.59 -38.44
CA GLY A 689 -6.75 -1.66 -39.43
C GLY A 689 -5.72 -2.77 -39.24
N HIS A 690 -5.14 -3.27 -40.34
CA HIS A 690 -4.15 -4.35 -40.30
C HIS A 690 -2.69 -3.89 -40.21
N SER A 691 -2.44 -2.57 -40.26
CA SER A 691 -1.08 -2.02 -40.21
C SER A 691 -0.40 -2.34 -38.87
N VAL A 692 0.91 -2.59 -38.92
CA VAL A 692 1.76 -2.68 -37.73
C VAL A 692 2.25 -1.26 -37.42
N PRO A 693 1.93 -0.70 -36.24
CA PRO A 693 2.38 0.63 -35.86
C PRO A 693 3.92 0.71 -35.83
N ILE A 694 4.47 1.84 -36.28
CA ILE A 694 5.89 2.13 -36.14
C ILE A 694 6.04 3.12 -34.98
N ILE A 695 6.87 2.76 -34.00
CA ILE A 695 7.10 3.56 -32.81
C ILE A 695 8.50 4.15 -32.90
N HIS A 696 8.59 5.46 -32.74
CA HIS A 696 9.84 6.18 -32.58
C HIS A 696 9.96 6.65 -31.13
N ALA A 697 11.08 6.35 -30.48
CA ALA A 697 11.37 6.83 -29.12
C ALA A 697 12.71 7.57 -29.11
N LYS A 698 12.78 8.69 -28.39
CA LYS A 698 13.97 9.53 -28.31
C LYS A 698 14.19 10.04 -26.89
N LEU A 699 15.44 9.99 -26.41
CA LEU A 699 15.86 10.64 -25.18
C LEU A 699 15.78 12.17 -25.32
N GLU A 700 15.13 12.83 -24.37
CA GLU A 700 15.07 14.29 -24.28
C GLU A 700 16.43 14.83 -23.81
N GLN A 701 17.07 15.66 -24.63
CA GLN A 701 18.42 16.15 -24.36
C GLN A 701 18.44 17.39 -23.45
N SER A 702 17.29 18.05 -23.28
CA SER A 702 17.15 19.19 -22.37
C SER A 702 17.01 18.79 -20.90
N ASP A 703 16.66 17.53 -20.63
CA ASP A 703 16.42 16.96 -19.30
C ASP A 703 17.29 15.71 -19.11
N VAL A 704 18.56 15.93 -18.76
CA VAL A 704 19.52 14.87 -18.45
C VAL A 704 19.59 14.70 -16.92
N PRO A 705 18.93 13.70 -16.33
CA PRO A 705 18.93 13.51 -14.88
C PRO A 705 20.28 13.02 -14.35
N ILE A 706 20.59 13.32 -13.09
CA ILE A 706 21.62 12.58 -12.37
C ILE A 706 21.13 11.15 -12.23
N ARG A 707 21.93 10.19 -12.69
CA ARG A 707 21.66 8.75 -12.66
C ARG A 707 22.37 8.05 -11.50
N LYS A 708 23.58 8.52 -11.18
CA LYS A 708 24.44 7.94 -10.15
C LYS A 708 25.18 9.04 -9.41
N ILE A 709 25.35 8.84 -8.11
CA ILE A 709 26.28 9.60 -7.28
C ILE A 709 27.30 8.61 -6.75
N GLN A 710 28.57 8.79 -7.12
CA GLN A 710 29.67 8.04 -6.55
C GLN A 710 30.21 8.78 -5.33
N LEU A 711 30.20 8.11 -4.18
CA LEU A 711 30.74 8.64 -2.93
C LEU A 711 32.17 8.13 -2.71
N THR A 712 33.04 9.03 -2.24
CA THR A 712 34.41 8.72 -1.82
C THR A 712 34.65 9.28 -0.43
N VAL A 713 35.35 8.51 0.41
CA VAL A 713 35.58 8.82 1.83
C VAL A 713 37.07 9.02 2.08
N ASP A 714 37.39 10.09 2.81
CA ASP A 714 38.71 10.35 3.38
C ASP A 714 38.54 10.81 4.84
N GLY A 715 38.76 9.89 5.79
CA GLY A 715 38.44 10.11 7.21
C GLY A 715 36.94 10.36 7.42
N TYR A 716 36.60 11.55 7.91
CA TYR A 716 35.21 12.00 8.09
C TYR A 716 34.74 12.97 6.99
N HIS A 717 35.51 13.11 5.91
CA HIS A 717 35.13 13.90 4.74
C HIS A 717 34.63 12.98 3.63
N VAL A 718 33.45 13.28 3.10
CA VAL A 718 32.81 12.53 2.00
C VAL A 718 32.63 13.45 0.81
N ARG A 719 33.01 12.99 -0.40
CA ARG A 719 32.83 13.74 -1.65
C ARG A 719 31.93 12.97 -2.60
N ALA A 720 31.04 13.71 -3.28
CA ALA A 720 30.17 13.18 -4.32
C ALA A 720 30.74 13.50 -5.72
N LYS A 721 30.59 12.55 -6.63
CA LYS A 721 30.72 12.74 -8.07
C LYS A 721 29.45 12.27 -8.76
N THR A 722 28.81 13.14 -9.53
CA THR A 722 27.56 12.84 -10.25
C THR A 722 27.85 12.28 -11.65
N PHE A 723 26.97 11.41 -12.13
CA PHE A 723 26.97 10.87 -13.49
C PHE A 723 25.56 10.96 -14.10
N PRO A 724 25.44 11.39 -15.37
CA PRO A 724 26.52 11.90 -16.21
C PRO A 724 27.09 13.24 -15.72
N GLU A 725 28.35 13.56 -16.06
CA GLU A 725 28.99 14.82 -15.65
C GLU A 725 28.31 16.08 -16.22
N HIS A 726 27.50 15.91 -17.28
CA HIS A 726 26.73 16.97 -17.93
C HIS A 726 25.23 16.93 -17.56
N ALA A 727 24.87 16.32 -16.44
CA ALA A 727 23.49 16.31 -15.97
C ALA A 727 22.93 17.74 -15.85
N THR A 728 21.66 17.91 -16.20
CA THR A 728 20.94 19.20 -16.11
C THR A 728 20.80 19.67 -14.65
N TYR A 729 20.78 18.74 -13.70
CA TYR A 729 20.65 19.00 -12.27
C TYR A 729 21.97 18.83 -11.54
N SER A 730 22.22 19.64 -10.51
CA SER A 730 23.43 19.59 -9.69
C SER A 730 23.17 19.56 -8.18
N ASP A 731 21.93 19.78 -7.75
CA ASP A 731 21.59 19.87 -6.33
C ASP A 731 21.69 18.50 -5.65
N LEU A 732 22.48 18.45 -4.57
CA LEU A 732 22.70 17.27 -3.75
C LEU A 732 22.23 17.52 -2.31
N TYR A 733 21.53 16.53 -1.77
CA TYR A 733 20.99 16.57 -0.41
C TYR A 733 21.69 15.50 0.42
N TRP A 734 22.28 15.93 1.54
CA TRP A 734 23.11 15.09 2.39
C TRP A 734 22.45 14.83 3.73
N ARG A 735 22.53 13.59 4.21
CA ARG A 735 22.09 13.18 5.55
C ARG A 735 23.10 12.22 6.18
N VAL A 736 23.12 12.19 7.51
CA VAL A 736 23.83 11.17 8.29
C VAL A 736 22.81 10.41 9.13
N THR A 737 22.71 9.11 8.87
CA THR A 737 21.62 8.26 9.35
C THR A 737 22.12 6.97 10.00
N ASP A 738 21.24 6.23 10.67
CA ASP A 738 21.46 4.83 11.03
C ASP A 738 21.17 3.88 9.84
N SER A 739 21.19 2.57 10.05
CA SER A 739 20.90 1.58 9.01
C SER A 739 19.47 1.67 8.49
N ALA A 740 18.52 2.16 9.30
CA ALA A 740 17.12 2.29 8.96
C ALA A 740 16.79 3.60 8.23
N GLY A 741 17.78 4.50 8.05
CA GLY A 741 17.60 5.80 7.40
C GLY A 741 17.03 6.90 8.30
N ILE A 742 17.02 6.66 9.62
CA ILE A 742 16.66 7.65 10.62
C ILE A 742 17.88 8.52 10.89
N ASP A 743 17.69 9.83 11.09
CA ASP A 743 18.82 10.73 11.39
C ASP A 743 19.59 10.26 12.63
N SER A 744 20.92 10.16 12.48
CA SER A 744 21.76 9.58 13.52
C SER A 744 22.10 10.60 14.59
N GLN A 745 22.00 10.21 15.85
CA GLN A 745 22.50 11.00 16.98
C GLN A 745 24.02 10.91 17.15
N LEU A 746 24.67 9.95 16.46
CA LEU A 746 26.10 9.67 16.59
C LEU A 746 26.98 10.70 15.87
N ALA A 747 26.44 11.52 14.98
CA ALA A 747 27.19 12.55 14.28
C ALA A 747 26.27 13.64 13.72
N THR A 748 26.84 14.83 13.48
CA THR A 748 26.21 15.83 12.61
C THR A 748 26.93 15.94 11.29
N ILE A 749 26.30 16.60 10.33
CA ILE A 749 26.82 16.78 8.98
C ILE A 749 26.96 18.28 8.65
N VAL A 750 28.06 18.65 8.03
CA VAL A 750 28.29 20.00 7.50
C VAL A 750 28.59 19.89 6.01
N VAL A 751 27.69 20.39 5.18
CA VAL A 751 27.82 20.39 3.72
C VAL A 751 28.69 21.57 3.28
N SER A 752 29.56 21.36 2.29
CA SER A 752 30.36 22.42 1.68
C SER A 752 29.49 23.43 0.93
N GLU A 753 30.00 24.66 0.74
CA GLU A 753 29.27 25.73 0.04
C GLU A 753 28.87 25.36 -1.40
N ASP A 754 29.66 24.51 -2.07
CA ASP A 754 29.37 24.00 -3.42
C ASP A 754 28.39 22.82 -3.44
N GLY A 755 28.00 22.28 -2.27
CA GLY A 755 27.11 21.12 -2.15
C GLY A 755 27.73 19.76 -2.51
N GLN A 756 28.99 19.71 -2.97
CA GLN A 756 29.60 18.51 -3.53
C GLN A 756 30.34 17.64 -2.50
N SER A 757 30.46 18.12 -1.27
CA SER A 757 31.09 17.37 -0.19
C SER A 757 30.43 17.64 1.15
N ALA A 758 30.62 16.71 2.07
CA ALA A 758 30.15 16.82 3.43
C ALA A 758 31.23 16.39 4.42
N THR A 759 31.29 17.09 5.55
CA THR A 759 32.13 16.75 6.70
C THR A 759 31.25 16.22 7.81
N ILE A 760 31.49 14.98 8.21
CA ILE A 760 30.84 14.35 9.35
C ILE A 760 31.54 14.80 10.63
N LYS A 761 30.76 15.23 11.61
CA LYS A 761 31.23 15.64 12.94
C LYS A 761 30.76 14.60 13.96
N PRO A 762 31.61 13.62 14.28
CA PRO A 762 31.32 12.60 15.28
C PRO A 762 30.89 13.18 16.63
N ARG A 763 29.91 12.54 17.27
CA ARG A 763 29.41 12.81 18.62
C ARG A 763 29.48 11.58 19.52
N GLY A 764 29.37 10.37 18.97
CA GLY A 764 29.41 9.11 19.72
C GLY A 764 29.89 7.94 18.88
N ASP A 765 30.27 6.88 19.59
CA ASP A 765 30.78 5.64 19.00
C ASP A 765 29.66 4.83 18.35
N GLY A 766 29.93 4.32 17.16
CA GLY A 766 29.00 3.48 16.42
C GLY A 766 29.18 3.59 14.91
N GLU A 767 28.28 2.94 14.18
CA GLU A 767 28.23 2.97 12.73
C GLU A 767 27.23 4.02 12.25
N VAL A 768 27.61 4.81 11.26
CA VAL A 768 26.73 5.79 10.61
C VAL A 768 26.73 5.63 9.10
N TYR A 769 25.62 5.99 8.48
CA TYR A 769 25.41 5.92 7.04
C TYR A 769 25.31 7.33 6.49
N VAL A 770 26.30 7.72 5.69
CA VAL A 770 26.29 9.01 4.98
C VAL A 770 25.55 8.81 3.67
N ARG A 771 24.44 9.53 3.52
CA ARG A 771 23.54 9.45 2.37
C ARG A 771 23.62 10.73 1.56
N CYS A 772 23.59 10.59 0.23
CA CYS A 772 23.56 11.68 -0.72
C CYS A 772 22.55 11.37 -1.84
N SER A 773 21.63 12.29 -2.08
CA SER A 773 20.51 12.08 -3.00
C SER A 773 20.27 13.30 -3.90
N PRO A 774 19.90 13.11 -5.17
CA PRO A 774 19.40 14.18 -6.03
C PRO A 774 17.87 14.17 -6.10
N LYS A 775 17.26 15.29 -6.49
CA LYS A 775 15.82 15.34 -6.80
C LYS A 775 15.49 15.29 -8.29
N ASN A 776 16.46 15.54 -9.17
CA ASN A 776 16.26 15.64 -10.62
C ASN A 776 15.04 16.49 -11.03
N GLY A 777 14.86 17.63 -10.36
CA GLY A 777 13.74 18.56 -10.60
C GLY A 777 12.39 18.13 -10.01
N GLY A 778 12.31 16.97 -9.36
CA GLY A 778 11.13 16.49 -8.63
C GLY A 778 11.01 17.04 -7.20
N ASN A 779 9.94 16.63 -6.51
CA ASN A 779 9.68 17.04 -5.12
C ASN A 779 10.32 16.11 -4.07
N HIS A 780 10.61 14.86 -4.45
CA HIS A 780 11.21 13.81 -3.62
C HIS A 780 12.58 13.40 -4.18
N PHE A 781 13.35 12.59 -3.44
CA PHE A 781 14.64 12.10 -3.92
C PHE A 781 14.46 11.04 -5.02
N ALA A 782 15.25 11.14 -6.08
CA ALA A 782 15.17 10.21 -7.21
C ALA A 782 15.80 8.84 -6.90
N PHE A 783 16.86 8.84 -6.07
CA PHE A 783 17.51 7.65 -5.53
C PHE A 783 18.41 8.07 -4.36
N ILE A 784 18.91 7.08 -3.60
CA ILE A 784 19.82 7.30 -2.47
C ILE A 784 21.17 6.64 -2.79
N SER A 785 22.25 7.42 -2.78
CA SER A 785 23.62 6.88 -2.72
C SER A 785 24.10 6.91 -1.28
N MET A 786 24.82 5.87 -0.85
CA MET A 786 25.23 5.73 0.54
C MET A 786 26.62 5.12 0.70
N ILE A 787 27.29 5.49 1.79
CA ILE A 787 28.51 4.85 2.28
C ILE A 787 28.52 4.84 3.81
N THR A 788 29.14 3.81 4.38
CA THR A 788 29.18 3.59 5.83
C THR A 788 30.48 4.09 6.43
N LEU A 789 30.41 4.72 7.62
CA LEU A 789 31.55 5.16 8.42
C LEU A 789 31.48 4.56 9.83
N GLN A 790 32.62 4.12 10.36
CA GLN A 790 32.74 3.66 11.74
C GLN A 790 33.37 4.77 12.61
N ILE A 791 32.67 5.16 13.68
CA ILE A 791 33.14 6.12 14.68
C ILE A 791 33.56 5.36 15.95
N GLN A 792 34.72 5.71 16.52
CA GLN A 792 35.28 5.09 17.72
C GLN A 792 36.03 6.12 18.59
N GLY A 793 36.02 5.94 19.91
CA GLY A 793 36.80 6.71 20.88
C GLY A 793 36.11 7.93 21.52
N LEU A 794 34.81 8.13 21.33
CA LEU A 794 34.01 9.24 21.86
C LEU A 794 33.03 8.83 22.95
N GLY A 795 32.75 7.54 23.12
CA GLY A 795 31.77 7.04 24.08
C GLY A 795 30.32 7.12 23.57
N LYS A 796 29.37 6.93 24.47
CA LYS A 796 27.94 6.84 24.15
C LYS A 796 27.29 8.23 24.06
N THR A 797 26.42 8.43 23.08
CA THR A 797 25.55 9.61 22.97
C THR A 797 24.21 9.40 23.66
N PHE A 798 23.58 10.50 24.07
CA PHE A 798 22.22 10.54 24.59
C PHE A 798 21.26 11.09 23.54
N ILE A 799 19.98 10.76 23.66
CA ILE A 799 18.91 11.20 22.76
C ILE A 799 18.35 12.52 23.31
N ASN A 800 18.28 13.56 22.47
CA ASN A 800 17.65 14.83 22.83
C ASN A 800 16.11 14.71 22.69
N PRO A 801 15.33 14.68 23.79
CA PRO A 801 13.88 14.54 23.74
C PRO A 801 13.15 15.80 23.25
N TYR A 802 13.85 16.94 23.16
CA TYR A 802 13.31 18.22 22.70
C TYR A 802 13.31 18.36 21.17
N GLU A 803 14.04 17.48 20.49
CA GLU A 803 13.92 17.27 19.05
C GLU A 803 12.94 16.11 18.76
N PHE A 804 12.56 15.92 17.50
CA PHE A 804 11.70 14.78 17.14
C PHE A 804 12.46 13.46 17.26
N VAL A 805 12.06 12.63 18.23
CA VAL A 805 12.58 11.27 18.42
C VAL A 805 11.70 10.31 17.66
N SER A 806 12.20 9.77 16.56
CA SER A 806 11.50 8.74 15.77
C SER A 806 11.21 7.50 16.60
N GLY A 807 10.02 6.91 16.39
CA GLY A 807 9.62 5.65 17.02
C GLY A 807 10.54 4.49 16.65
N GLY A 808 11.15 4.53 15.46
CA GLY A 808 12.12 3.54 15.01
C GLY A 808 13.43 3.52 15.81
N LEU A 809 13.71 4.55 16.63
CA LEU A 809 14.87 4.61 17.53
C LEU A 809 14.64 3.90 18.87
N TYR A 810 13.53 3.17 19.04
CA TYR A 810 13.31 2.39 20.25
C TYR A 810 14.47 1.41 20.48
N ASN A 811 14.87 1.26 21.74
CA ASN A 811 16.02 0.43 22.12
C ASN A 811 15.72 -0.48 23.32
N ALA A 812 14.44 -0.59 23.69
CA ALA A 812 13.92 -1.56 24.63
C ALA A 812 12.47 -1.92 24.28
N SER A 813 12.12 -3.20 24.35
CA SER A 813 10.75 -3.68 24.20
C SER A 813 10.58 -5.03 24.90
N ASN A 814 9.34 -5.40 25.21
CA ASN A 814 8.99 -6.73 25.73
C ASN A 814 8.78 -7.76 24.60
N VAL A 815 8.62 -7.30 23.35
CA VAL A 815 8.31 -8.12 22.17
C VAL A 815 9.05 -7.60 20.94
N GLU A 816 9.04 -8.37 19.85
CA GLU A 816 9.51 -7.88 18.55
C GLU A 816 8.45 -6.96 17.93
N LEU A 817 8.77 -5.67 17.77
CA LEU A 817 7.88 -4.69 17.16
C LEU A 817 8.03 -4.70 15.64
N THR A 818 6.95 -4.39 14.92
CA THR A 818 6.92 -4.29 13.46
C THR A 818 7.17 -2.86 12.98
N ASN A 819 7.49 -2.67 11.71
CA ASN A 819 7.67 -1.32 11.15
C ASN A 819 6.38 -0.51 11.20
N GLY A 820 6.52 0.75 11.59
CA GLY A 820 5.51 1.78 11.40
C GLY A 820 5.79 2.59 10.14
N ASN A 821 4.81 3.39 9.73
CA ASN A 821 4.95 4.26 8.56
C ASN A 821 5.86 5.43 8.93
N GLU A 822 6.48 6.08 7.94
CA GLU A 822 7.36 7.25 8.16
C GLU A 822 8.47 7.01 9.21
N ARG A 823 9.13 5.84 9.14
CA ARG A 823 10.19 5.42 10.08
C ARG A 823 9.73 5.32 11.53
N GLY A 824 8.43 5.12 11.76
CA GLY A 824 7.87 4.80 13.06
C GLY A 824 7.97 3.31 13.38
N ILE A 825 7.24 2.90 14.41
CA ILE A 825 7.01 1.49 14.76
C ILE A 825 5.52 1.19 14.78
N ALA A 826 5.16 -0.09 14.76
CA ALA A 826 3.80 -0.56 14.94
C ALA A 826 3.77 -1.67 16.00
N THR A 827 2.89 -1.50 16.97
CA THR A 827 2.69 -2.42 18.11
C THR A 827 2.11 -3.76 17.67
N LEU A 828 1.95 -4.72 18.58
CA LEU A 828 1.27 -5.97 18.27
C LEU A 828 -0.22 -5.74 17.96
N ARG A 829 -0.80 -6.65 17.17
CA ARG A 829 -2.25 -6.68 16.94
C ARG A 829 -3.00 -7.13 18.19
N ASP A 830 -2.47 -8.15 18.85
CA ASP A 830 -2.98 -8.72 20.09
C ASP A 830 -1.87 -8.78 21.15
N GLY A 831 -2.23 -8.52 22.41
CA GLY A 831 -1.28 -8.49 23.53
C GLY A 831 -0.77 -7.09 23.87
N GLU A 832 0.17 -7.04 24.81
CA GLU A 832 0.73 -5.79 25.33
C GLU A 832 2.10 -5.50 24.71
N SER A 833 2.29 -4.29 24.19
CA SER A 833 3.54 -3.82 23.59
C SER A 833 4.16 -2.72 24.44
N HIS A 834 5.41 -2.90 24.86
CA HIS A 834 6.22 -1.89 25.54
C HIS A 834 7.19 -1.28 24.54
N VAL A 835 7.13 0.03 24.35
CA VAL A 835 7.99 0.76 23.41
C VAL A 835 8.89 1.67 24.24
N GLY A 836 10.11 1.21 24.48
CA GLY A 836 11.07 1.83 25.39
C GLY A 836 12.16 2.61 24.66
N PHE A 837 12.42 3.82 25.17
CA PHE A 837 13.48 4.73 24.75
C PHE A 837 14.38 5.02 25.95
N LYS A 838 15.52 4.36 26.00
CA LYS A 838 16.59 4.60 26.99
C LYS A 838 17.46 5.77 26.57
N ASP A 839 18.16 6.34 27.54
CA ASP A 839 19.20 7.37 27.33
C ASP A 839 18.66 8.71 26.81
N LEU A 840 17.43 9.08 27.17
CA LEU A 840 16.88 10.41 26.90
C LEU A 840 17.48 11.40 27.89
N ASP A 841 18.09 12.48 27.40
CA ASP A 841 18.66 13.54 28.24
C ASP A 841 17.73 14.75 28.31
N PHE A 842 16.96 14.82 29.41
CA PHE A 842 16.07 15.94 29.69
C PHE A 842 16.80 17.17 30.25
N GLY A 843 18.11 17.08 30.51
CA GLY A 843 18.83 18.09 31.26
C GLY A 843 18.25 18.29 32.66
N ASP A 844 18.63 19.37 33.31
CA ASP A 844 18.43 19.58 34.74
C ASP A 844 17.10 20.26 35.11
N TYR A 845 16.37 20.85 34.16
CA TYR A 845 15.03 21.40 34.40
C TYR A 845 13.89 20.47 33.94
N GLY A 846 14.12 19.75 32.84
CA GLY A 846 13.18 18.76 32.32
C GLY A 846 11.93 19.30 31.66
N SER A 847 11.03 18.38 31.33
CA SER A 847 9.72 18.66 30.72
C SER A 847 8.66 17.67 31.17
N ASP A 848 7.40 18.14 31.23
CA ASP A 848 6.22 17.36 31.56
C ASP A 848 5.20 17.33 30.42
N GLU A 849 5.51 17.89 29.25
CA GLU A 849 4.58 17.95 28.13
C GLU A 849 5.16 17.21 26.91
N ILE A 850 4.46 16.18 26.45
CA ILE A 850 4.87 15.33 25.35
C ILE A 850 3.81 15.34 24.24
N THR A 851 4.28 15.44 23.00
CA THR A 851 3.49 15.34 21.78
C THR A 851 3.80 14.02 21.06
N LEU A 852 2.76 13.24 20.77
CA LEU A 852 2.81 11.89 20.22
C LEU A 852 1.94 11.79 18.95
N PRO A 853 2.52 11.71 17.74
CA PRO A 853 1.75 11.41 16.54
C PRO A 853 1.42 9.91 16.46
N LEU A 854 0.14 9.56 16.54
CA LEU A 854 -0.35 8.17 16.57
C LEU A 854 -1.31 7.88 15.42
N PHE A 855 -1.19 6.69 14.83
CA PHE A 855 -2.11 6.15 13.83
C PHE A 855 -2.64 4.78 14.28
N PRO A 856 -3.83 4.70 14.91
CA PRO A 856 -4.45 3.43 15.28
C PRO A 856 -5.13 2.75 14.09
N LEU A 857 -5.18 1.41 14.06
CA LEU A 857 -5.93 0.68 13.02
C LEU A 857 -7.43 0.57 13.31
N SER A 858 -7.86 0.69 14.58
CA SER A 858 -9.28 0.71 14.96
C SER A 858 -9.77 2.14 15.18
N LYS A 859 -11.06 2.36 14.91
CA LYS A 859 -11.78 3.60 15.24
C LYS A 859 -12.22 3.65 16.72
N ASP A 860 -12.14 2.53 17.44
CA ASP A 860 -12.58 2.45 18.82
C ASP A 860 -11.67 3.28 19.74
N PRO A 861 -12.24 4.05 20.69
CA PRO A 861 -11.45 4.71 21.72
C PRO A 861 -10.65 3.70 22.54
N PHE A 862 -9.44 4.05 22.92
CA PHE A 862 -8.57 3.20 23.74
C PHE A 862 -7.74 4.03 24.73
N THR A 863 -7.01 3.34 25.60
CA THR A 863 -6.05 3.97 26.50
C THR A 863 -4.66 3.39 26.29
N PHE A 864 -3.64 4.21 26.52
CA PHE A 864 -2.25 3.78 26.57
C PHE A 864 -1.57 4.42 27.78
N GLU A 865 -0.48 3.83 28.24
CA GLU A 865 0.21 4.27 29.45
C GLU A 865 1.59 4.83 29.11
N ILE A 866 2.02 5.81 29.91
CA ILE A 866 3.36 6.38 29.85
C ILE A 866 4.07 6.08 31.18
N TRP A 867 5.27 5.53 31.10
CA TRP A 867 6.08 5.09 32.23
C TRP A 867 7.46 5.75 32.21
N GLU A 868 7.98 6.07 33.41
CA GLU A 868 9.40 6.34 33.62
C GLU A 868 10.11 5.02 34.00
N GLY A 869 10.98 4.54 33.12
CA GLY A 869 11.54 3.19 33.16
C GLY A 869 10.67 2.17 32.43
N MET A 870 11.20 0.96 32.25
CA MET A 870 10.44 -0.15 31.68
C MET A 870 9.53 -0.76 32.76
N PRO A 871 8.24 -1.05 32.47
CA PRO A 871 7.33 -1.64 33.44
C PRO A 871 7.85 -2.97 34.02
N LEU A 872 8.45 -3.82 33.17
CA LEU A 872 8.99 -5.12 33.58
C LEU A 872 10.27 -5.01 34.42
N ASP A 873 10.92 -3.85 34.43
CA ASP A 873 12.14 -3.57 35.21
C ASP A 873 11.83 -2.74 36.48
N GLY A 874 10.55 -2.65 36.87
CA GLY A 874 10.12 -1.89 38.05
C GLY A 874 10.02 -0.38 37.81
N GLY A 875 9.79 0.05 36.56
CA GLY A 875 9.50 1.45 36.22
C GLY A 875 8.27 2.00 36.95
N GLU A 876 8.15 3.33 36.99
CA GLU A 876 7.04 4.05 37.62
C GLU A 876 5.99 4.44 36.57
N HIS A 877 4.71 4.14 36.85
CA HIS A 877 3.58 4.59 36.03
C HIS A 877 3.38 6.10 36.22
N LEU A 878 3.42 6.87 35.13
CA LEU A 878 3.23 8.32 35.17
C LEU A 878 1.79 8.71 34.87
N SER A 879 1.22 8.16 33.79
CA SER A 879 -0.11 8.57 33.33
C SER A 879 -0.76 7.53 32.41
N THR A 880 -2.08 7.50 32.42
CA THR A 880 -2.91 6.77 31.46
C THR A 880 -3.62 7.76 30.57
N ILE A 881 -3.30 7.74 29.27
CA ILE A 881 -3.82 8.68 28.28
C ILE A 881 -5.01 8.06 27.56
N HIS A 882 -6.08 8.83 27.39
CA HIS A 882 -7.24 8.45 26.60
C HIS A 882 -7.11 8.94 25.16
N TYR A 883 -7.33 8.05 24.20
CA TYR A 883 -7.35 8.36 22.78
C TYR A 883 -8.76 8.14 22.23
N ASP A 884 -9.39 9.18 21.73
CA ASP A 884 -10.78 9.20 21.23
C ASP A 884 -10.94 9.80 19.83
N LYS A 885 -9.83 10.13 19.15
CA LYS A 885 -9.83 10.77 17.81
C LYS A 885 -10.24 9.83 16.67
N GLY A 886 -10.49 8.55 16.95
CA GLY A 886 -10.76 7.51 15.95
C GLY A 886 -9.56 7.24 15.04
N SER A 887 -9.79 6.61 13.89
CA SER A 887 -8.73 6.26 12.93
C SER A 887 -8.97 6.92 11.57
N ILE A 888 -7.91 7.52 11.03
CA ILE A 888 -7.79 7.95 9.63
C ILE A 888 -6.68 7.11 9.02
N TRP A 889 -7.00 6.33 7.99
CA TRP A 889 -6.06 5.38 7.38
C TRP A 889 -4.75 6.07 6.97
N ASN A 890 -3.63 5.44 7.36
CA ASN A 890 -2.27 5.88 7.08
C ASN A 890 -1.97 7.34 7.51
N THR A 891 -2.68 7.88 8.50
CA THR A 891 -2.52 9.29 8.91
C THR A 891 -2.26 9.40 10.40
N TYR A 892 -1.12 9.98 10.77
CA TYR A 892 -0.78 10.26 12.16
C TYR A 892 -1.59 11.44 12.71
N GLN A 893 -2.20 11.24 13.88
CA GLN A 893 -2.93 12.27 14.61
C GLN A 893 -2.18 12.59 15.91
N GLU A 894 -1.81 13.86 16.10
CA GLU A 894 -1.04 14.29 17.26
C GLU A 894 -1.85 14.23 18.56
N VAL A 895 -1.25 13.68 19.60
CA VAL A 895 -1.76 13.65 20.97
C VAL A 895 -0.80 14.43 21.84
N VAL A 896 -1.25 15.55 22.40
CA VAL A 896 -0.47 16.32 23.38
C VAL A 896 -0.96 15.95 24.76
N CYS A 897 -0.04 15.56 25.64
CA CYS A 897 -0.38 15.21 27.01
C CYS A 897 0.59 15.80 28.02
N LYS A 898 0.05 16.11 29.20
CA LYS A 898 0.80 16.66 30.33
C LYS A 898 0.94 15.58 31.42
N LEU A 899 2.19 15.29 31.77
CA LEU A 899 2.60 14.33 32.79
C LEU A 899 2.42 14.95 34.19
N PRO A 900 2.28 14.13 35.25
CA PRO A 900 2.09 14.64 36.62
C PRO A 900 3.32 15.35 37.19
N ARG A 901 4.51 15.14 36.60
CA ARG A 901 5.77 15.79 36.96
C ARG A 901 6.71 15.83 35.76
N ARG A 902 7.72 16.70 35.84
CA ARG A 902 8.78 16.77 34.81
C ARG A 902 9.68 15.55 34.88
N LEU A 903 10.03 15.03 33.71
CA LEU A 903 11.15 14.10 33.53
C LEU A 903 12.43 14.92 33.45
N MET A 904 13.46 14.52 34.19
CA MET A 904 14.72 15.28 34.37
C MET A 904 15.92 14.34 34.30
N GLY A 905 17.04 14.84 33.80
CA GLY A 905 18.28 14.10 33.67
C GLY A 905 18.20 12.97 32.64
N LEU A 906 18.99 11.92 32.86
CA LEU A 906 18.98 10.73 32.02
C LEU A 906 17.81 9.82 32.41
N THR A 907 16.82 9.75 31.54
CA THR A 907 15.56 9.04 31.77
C THR A 907 15.33 7.96 30.72
N THR A 908 14.64 6.90 31.12
CA THR A 908 14.03 5.93 30.18
C THR A 908 12.55 6.22 30.09
N LEU A 909 12.01 6.38 28.90
CA LEU A 909 10.57 6.52 28.65
C LEU A 909 10.04 5.21 28.09
N CYS A 910 8.92 4.70 28.59
CA CYS A 910 8.23 3.56 28.00
C CYS A 910 6.76 3.89 27.71
N LEU A 911 6.33 3.64 26.48
CA LEU A 911 4.93 3.72 26.07
C LEU A 911 4.33 2.32 26.03
N VAL A 912 3.18 2.11 26.66
CA VAL A 912 2.53 0.79 26.76
C VAL A 912 1.18 0.81 26.07
N PHE A 913 1.03 -0.02 25.05
CA PHE A 913 -0.18 -0.16 24.25
C PHE A 913 -0.72 -1.59 24.30
N ARG A 914 -2.05 -1.74 24.20
CA ARG A 914 -2.74 -3.04 24.11
C ARG A 914 -3.57 -3.19 22.83
N GLN A 915 -3.37 -2.26 21.89
CA GLN A 915 -4.03 -2.19 20.61
C GLN A 915 -2.98 -2.01 19.51
N LYS A 916 -3.32 -2.38 18.28
CA LYS A 916 -2.49 -2.09 17.10
C LYS A 916 -2.47 -0.60 16.79
N VAL A 917 -1.33 0.04 17.05
CA VAL A 917 -1.09 1.47 16.86
C VAL A 917 0.27 1.64 16.21
N HIS A 918 0.31 2.45 15.16
CA HIS A 918 1.54 2.97 14.58
C HIS A 918 1.95 4.22 15.36
N ILE A 919 3.20 4.27 15.81
CA ILE A 919 3.79 5.37 16.58
C ILE A 919 4.88 6.00 15.72
N LYS A 920 4.68 7.25 15.29
CA LYS A 920 5.68 7.96 14.49
C LYS A 920 6.94 8.26 15.31
N GLY A 921 6.75 8.61 16.58
CA GLY A 921 7.77 9.11 17.48
C GLY A 921 7.17 10.04 18.52
N PHE A 922 7.99 10.93 19.09
CA PHE A 922 7.54 11.96 20.03
C PHE A 922 8.47 13.17 20.08
N THR A 923 7.99 14.24 20.69
CA THR A 923 8.79 15.41 21.10
C THR A 923 8.28 15.91 22.44
N PHE A 924 9.19 16.34 23.31
CA PHE A 924 8.85 17.06 24.54
C PHE A 924 8.96 18.57 24.35
N ALA A 925 8.11 19.33 25.03
CA ALA A 925 8.22 20.78 25.05
C ALA A 925 9.52 21.20 25.76
N GLU A 926 10.38 21.97 25.08
CA GLU A 926 11.57 22.55 25.70
C GLU A 926 11.20 23.77 26.53
N TYR A 927 11.48 23.72 27.84
CA TYR A 927 11.22 24.83 28.73
C TYR A 927 12.50 25.60 29.05
N GLN A 928 12.53 26.88 28.65
CA GLN A 928 13.58 27.79 29.11
C GLN A 928 13.35 28.14 30.58
N LYS A 929 14.03 27.41 31.48
CA LYS A 929 13.93 27.56 32.95
C LYS A 929 13.88 29.02 33.41
N ALA A 930 14.70 29.87 32.80
CA ALA A 930 14.78 31.29 33.15
C ALA A 930 13.43 32.03 33.05
N PHE A 931 12.61 31.71 32.05
CA PHE A 931 11.36 32.42 31.78
C PHE A 931 10.12 31.69 32.31
N GLN A 932 10.31 30.54 32.97
CA GLN A 932 9.23 29.82 33.61
C GLN A 932 8.82 30.48 34.93
N LYS A 933 7.58 30.23 35.35
CA LYS A 933 7.14 30.55 36.72
C LYS A 933 7.69 29.50 37.67
N LEU A 934 8.78 29.84 38.35
CA LEU A 934 9.47 28.97 39.30
C LEU A 934 8.86 29.15 40.69
N LYS A 935 8.37 28.06 41.29
CA LYS A 935 8.01 28.07 42.72
C LYS A 935 9.25 28.39 43.55
N ALA A 936 9.07 29.00 44.70
CA ALA A 936 10.18 29.32 45.60
C ALA A 936 11.00 28.08 45.97
N THR A 937 10.35 26.93 46.01
CA THR A 937 10.93 25.61 46.33
C THR A 937 11.70 24.98 45.18
N GLU A 938 11.58 25.49 43.95
CA GLU A 938 12.41 25.09 42.79
C GLU A 938 13.81 25.75 42.80
N VAL A 939 14.18 26.31 43.95
CA VAL A 939 15.53 26.82 44.22
C VAL A 939 16.54 25.67 44.16
N THR A 940 17.70 25.91 43.55
CA THR A 940 18.78 24.91 43.52
C THR A 940 19.39 24.73 44.92
N ARG A 941 19.60 25.83 45.64
CA ARG A 941 20.10 25.82 47.03
C ARG A 941 19.53 26.98 47.83
N VAL A 942 19.19 26.70 49.09
CA VAL A 942 18.86 27.73 50.08
C VAL A 942 19.79 27.60 51.29
N TYR A 943 20.31 28.72 51.77
CA TYR A 943 21.13 28.78 52.98
C TYR A 943 20.99 30.15 53.66
N GLY A 944 21.19 30.20 54.98
CA GLY A 944 21.03 31.41 55.79
C GLY A 944 20.54 31.10 57.20
N ASP A 945 20.16 32.14 57.94
CA ASP A 945 19.93 32.04 59.39
C ASP A 945 18.54 31.45 59.75
N CYS A 946 17.46 31.88 59.08
CA CYS A 946 16.10 31.45 59.39
C CYS A 946 15.22 31.40 58.12
N PHE A 947 14.65 30.23 57.80
CA PHE A 947 13.64 30.01 56.77
C PHE A 947 12.90 28.69 57.03
N THR A 948 11.69 28.54 56.49
CA THR A 948 10.91 27.30 56.53
C THR A 948 10.47 26.94 55.11
N ILE A 949 10.84 25.75 54.65
CA ILE A 949 10.43 25.25 53.33
C ILE A 949 9.09 24.52 53.51
N HIS A 950 8.07 24.96 52.77
CA HIS A 950 6.79 24.28 52.62
C HIS A 950 6.73 23.58 51.25
N GLU A 951 5.55 23.10 50.84
CA GLU A 951 5.40 22.37 49.56
C GLU A 951 5.73 23.26 48.34
N ASP A 952 5.14 24.46 48.29
CA ASP A 952 5.27 25.39 47.15
C ASP A 952 5.90 26.73 47.51
N THR A 953 6.08 27.02 48.80
CA THR A 953 6.52 28.33 49.30
C THR A 953 7.73 28.18 50.21
N ILE A 954 8.54 29.23 50.29
CA ILE A 954 9.56 29.37 51.33
C ILE A 954 9.13 30.54 52.20
N GLU A 955 8.86 30.25 53.47
CA GLU A 955 8.29 31.17 54.45
C GLU A 955 9.29 31.53 55.56
N ASN A 956 9.00 32.60 56.30
CA ASN A 956 9.81 33.14 57.39
C ASN A 956 11.26 33.39 56.97
N ILE A 957 11.47 33.88 55.74
CA ILE A 957 12.80 34.18 55.20
C ILE A 957 13.35 35.39 55.94
N GLY A 958 14.28 35.11 56.84
CA GLY A 958 14.93 36.08 57.70
C GLY A 958 16.20 36.68 57.10
N ASN A 959 17.06 37.18 57.99
CA ASN A 959 18.31 37.84 57.62
C ASN A 959 19.30 36.89 56.93
N ASN A 960 20.02 37.40 55.94
CA ASN A 960 21.13 36.72 55.26
C ASN A 960 20.76 35.38 54.63
N VAL A 961 19.48 35.17 54.31
CA VAL A 961 19.05 34.02 53.51
C VAL A 961 19.33 34.30 52.05
N SER A 962 19.80 33.27 51.33
CA SER A 962 20.00 33.31 49.88
C SER A 962 19.21 32.18 49.24
N LEU A 963 18.40 32.53 48.24
CA LEU A 963 17.79 31.55 47.33
C LEU A 963 18.57 31.56 46.02
N VAL A 964 19.25 30.46 45.70
CA VAL A 964 20.12 30.33 44.53
C VAL A 964 19.48 29.45 43.46
N TYR A 965 19.29 30.01 42.27
CA TYR A 965 18.81 29.33 41.08
C TYR A 965 19.97 29.19 40.09
N GLU A 966 20.53 27.99 39.99
CA GLU A 966 21.61 27.67 39.03
C GLU A 966 21.04 27.38 37.64
N ASN A 967 21.87 27.48 36.61
CA ASN A 967 21.55 27.14 35.20
C ASN A 967 20.36 27.90 34.60
N MET A 968 20.25 29.20 34.88
CA MET A 968 19.24 30.08 34.30
C MET A 968 19.76 30.62 32.96
N ASP A 969 19.30 30.04 31.84
CA ASP A 969 19.66 30.51 30.50
C ASP A 969 18.65 31.55 29.99
N PHE A 970 19.10 32.79 29.87
CA PHE A 970 18.30 33.92 29.41
C PHE A 970 18.35 34.14 27.88
N GLY A 971 19.13 33.33 27.15
CA GLY A 971 19.27 33.44 25.70
C GLY A 971 19.80 34.80 25.22
N GLU A 972 19.64 35.08 23.92
CA GLU A 972 20.10 36.35 23.31
C GLU A 972 19.13 37.53 23.51
N LEU A 973 17.83 37.25 23.60
CA LEU A 973 16.81 38.28 23.87
C LEU A 973 16.95 38.85 25.29
N GLY A 974 17.35 37.99 26.23
CA GLY A 974 17.54 38.33 27.63
C GLY A 974 16.25 38.58 28.40
N ALA A 975 16.39 38.87 29.70
CA ALA A 975 15.31 39.30 30.59
C ALA A 975 15.53 40.74 31.02
N GLY A 976 14.59 41.64 30.71
CA GLY A 976 14.54 43.01 31.22
C GLY A 976 13.79 43.16 32.55
N GLN A 977 13.00 42.16 32.95
CA GLN A 977 12.11 42.24 34.11
C GLN A 977 12.08 40.94 34.91
N ILE A 978 11.74 41.06 36.20
CA ILE A 978 11.43 39.94 37.09
C ILE A 978 10.09 40.19 37.79
N GLU A 979 9.21 39.21 37.73
CA GLU A 979 8.01 39.16 38.52
C GLU A 979 8.23 38.26 39.73
N ILE A 980 7.95 38.78 40.94
CA ILE A 980 8.05 38.01 42.18
C ILE A 980 6.68 38.01 42.84
N CYS A 981 6.26 36.88 43.38
CA CYS A 981 5.10 36.76 44.24
C CYS A 981 5.54 36.55 45.69
N TRP A 982 5.11 37.45 46.57
CA TRP A 982 5.47 37.44 47.98
C TRP A 982 4.31 37.87 48.87
N ARG A 983 4.45 37.58 50.16
CA ARG A 983 3.72 38.26 51.25
C ARG A 983 4.71 38.63 52.35
N SER A 984 4.43 39.71 53.07
CA SER A 984 5.28 40.17 54.16
C SER A 984 4.47 40.96 55.18
N LYS A 985 4.73 40.74 56.47
CA LYS A 985 4.00 41.36 57.58
C LYS A 985 4.71 42.58 58.18
N ILE A 986 5.92 42.90 57.73
CA ILE A 986 6.75 44.00 58.27
C ILE A 986 7.53 44.69 57.13
N GLU A 987 7.95 45.94 57.33
CA GLU A 987 8.90 46.67 56.47
C GLU A 987 10.16 47.01 57.29
N PRO A 988 11.35 47.15 56.67
CA PRO A 988 11.65 47.04 55.23
C PRO A 988 12.11 45.64 54.78
N ASN A 989 11.71 45.20 53.58
CA ASN A 989 12.25 43.98 52.93
C ASN A 989 13.00 44.37 51.66
N SER A 990 14.33 44.26 51.70
CA SER A 990 15.21 44.53 50.55
C SER A 990 15.83 43.23 50.05
N ILE A 991 15.64 42.93 48.77
CA ILE A 991 16.13 41.69 48.13
C ILE A 991 17.20 42.06 47.10
N GLN A 992 18.42 41.55 47.27
CA GLN A 992 19.50 41.73 46.31
C GLN A 992 19.50 40.58 45.33
N LEU A 993 19.17 40.89 44.07
CA LEU A 993 19.32 39.99 42.95
C LEU A 993 20.78 40.02 42.49
N VAL A 994 21.43 38.88 42.45
CA VAL A 994 22.80 38.71 41.94
C VAL A 994 22.77 37.73 40.79
N PHE A 995 23.21 38.17 39.60
CA PHE A 995 23.37 37.34 38.42
C PHE A 995 24.85 37.12 38.18
N THR A 996 25.29 35.89 37.99
CA THR A 996 26.69 35.61 37.60
C THR A 996 26.79 34.56 36.51
N ASP A 997 27.57 34.86 35.47
CA ASP A 997 27.90 33.95 34.36
C ASP A 997 29.27 33.26 34.57
N GLY A 998 29.89 33.46 35.74
CA GLY A 998 31.23 32.99 36.09
C GLY A 998 32.37 33.94 35.71
N GLN A 999 32.12 34.98 34.91
CA GLN A 999 33.10 36.02 34.54
C GLN A 999 32.68 37.42 35.01
N ARG A 1000 31.37 37.72 34.93
CA ARG A 1000 30.74 38.99 35.32
C ARG A 1000 29.69 38.72 36.40
N GLU A 1001 29.55 39.68 37.29
CA GLU A 1001 28.50 39.70 38.32
C GLU A 1001 27.69 40.99 38.20
N ILE A 1002 26.37 40.85 38.11
CA ILE A 1002 25.42 41.97 38.04
C ILE A 1002 24.59 41.94 39.31
N ARG A 1003 24.49 43.08 40.00
CA ARG A 1003 23.71 43.21 41.24
C ARG A 1003 22.60 44.23 41.07
N LYS A 1004 21.38 43.83 41.45
CA LYS A 1004 20.20 44.69 41.43
C LYS A 1004 19.48 44.64 42.76
N MET A 1005 19.16 45.80 43.30
CA MET A 1005 18.37 45.94 44.52
C MET A 1005 16.90 46.12 44.16
N ILE A 1006 16.02 45.33 44.77
CA ILE A 1006 14.58 45.55 44.75
C ILE A 1006 14.07 45.70 46.17
N GLU A 1007 13.11 46.59 46.36
CA GLU A 1007 12.40 46.78 47.63
C GLU A 1007 10.96 46.31 47.45
N VAL A 1008 10.47 45.56 48.43
CA VAL A 1008 9.13 45.00 48.38
C VAL A 1008 8.32 45.46 49.59
N GLU A 1009 7.11 45.96 49.32
CA GLU A 1009 6.19 46.54 50.30
C GLU A 1009 5.51 45.46 51.16
N ILE A 1010 4.97 45.87 52.31
CA ILE A 1010 4.11 45.03 53.17
C ILE A 1010 2.90 44.52 52.38
N ARG A 1011 2.61 43.22 52.49
CA ARG A 1011 1.41 42.58 51.92
C ARG A 1011 0.93 41.43 52.80
N ASP A 1012 -0.34 41.47 53.21
CA ASP A 1012 -0.95 40.43 54.05
C ASP A 1012 -1.22 39.12 53.29
N GLU A 1013 -1.48 39.22 51.98
CA GLU A 1013 -1.75 38.09 51.09
C GLU A 1013 -0.66 37.96 50.01
N TYR A 1014 -0.48 36.74 49.47
CA TYR A 1014 0.43 36.50 48.35
C TYR A 1014 -0.05 37.25 47.11
N ALA A 1015 0.76 38.18 46.63
CA ALA A 1015 0.50 38.90 45.40
C ALA A 1015 1.81 39.10 44.63
N SER A 1016 1.72 39.26 43.31
CA SER A 1016 2.90 39.51 42.47
C SER A 1016 3.06 40.98 42.11
N SER A 1017 4.30 41.37 41.78
CA SER A 1017 4.61 42.62 41.07
C SER A 1017 5.85 42.43 40.22
N VAL A 1018 5.95 43.26 39.19
CA VAL A 1018 7.04 43.23 38.20
C VAL A 1018 8.05 44.32 38.53
N PHE A 1019 9.33 43.96 38.55
CA PHE A 1019 10.47 44.83 38.80
C PHE A 1019 11.37 44.88 37.57
N SER A 1020 11.81 46.08 37.19
CA SER A 1020 12.79 46.30 36.12
C SER A 1020 14.20 45.89 36.56
N LEU A 1021 14.96 45.24 35.68
CA LEU A 1021 16.36 44.87 35.89
C LEU A 1021 17.36 45.95 35.42
N ASP A 1022 16.88 47.02 34.78
CA ASP A 1022 17.62 48.16 34.22
C ASP A 1022 18.57 47.83 33.05
N GLU A 1023 19.19 46.65 33.04
CA GLU A 1023 19.89 46.05 31.91
C GLU A 1023 19.32 44.65 31.61
N SER A 1024 19.27 44.27 30.33
CA SER A 1024 18.77 42.94 29.93
C SER A 1024 19.81 41.88 30.27
N ILE A 1025 19.43 40.91 31.11
CA ILE A 1025 20.30 39.79 31.49
C ILE A 1025 20.24 38.75 30.38
N THR A 1026 21.37 38.40 29.79
CA THR A 1026 21.47 37.46 28.65
C THR A 1026 22.38 36.27 29.00
N GLY A 1027 22.22 35.17 28.27
CA GLY A 1027 23.03 33.96 28.42
C GLY A 1027 22.83 33.21 29.74
N LYS A 1028 23.71 32.23 30.00
CA LYS A 1028 23.64 31.35 31.19
C LYS A 1028 24.14 32.04 32.44
N ASN A 1029 23.29 32.17 33.44
CA ASN A 1029 23.59 32.79 34.72
C ASN A 1029 23.16 31.90 35.90
N THR A 1030 23.84 32.06 37.03
CA THR A 1030 23.32 31.70 38.34
C THR A 1030 22.67 32.93 38.95
N VAL A 1031 21.44 32.80 39.45
CA VAL A 1031 20.68 33.90 40.02
C VAL A 1031 20.49 33.68 41.52
N SER A 1032 20.94 34.62 42.34
CA SER A 1032 20.79 34.58 43.79
C SER A 1032 19.89 35.72 44.27
N LEU A 1033 18.82 35.39 45.01
CA LEU A 1033 18.02 36.34 45.78
C LEU A 1033 18.56 36.37 47.20
N ILE A 1034 19.28 37.43 47.56
CA ILE A 1034 19.88 37.62 48.89
C ILE A 1034 19.01 38.56 49.72
N PHE A 1035 18.47 38.06 50.82
CA PHE A 1035 17.58 38.79 51.72
C PHE A 1035 18.40 39.52 52.78
N LEU A 1036 18.38 40.86 52.75
CA LEU A 1036 19.22 41.70 53.59
C LEU A 1036 18.72 41.77 55.06
N PRO A 1037 19.58 42.21 56.01
CA PRO A 1037 19.18 42.33 57.41
C PRO A 1037 17.92 43.21 57.60
N GLY A 1038 16.92 42.67 58.30
CA GLY A 1038 15.60 43.27 58.54
C GLY A 1038 14.44 42.53 57.87
N CYS A 1039 14.72 41.61 56.93
CA CYS A 1039 13.67 40.90 56.19
C CYS A 1039 12.90 39.88 57.06
N ASN A 1040 11.60 39.77 56.82
CA ASN A 1040 10.76 38.64 57.20
C ASN A 1040 9.66 38.49 56.16
N ILE A 1041 9.97 37.73 55.11
CA ILE A 1041 9.19 37.64 53.88
C ILE A 1041 8.93 36.19 53.52
N ASP A 1042 7.80 35.94 52.89
CA ASP A 1042 7.48 34.65 52.31
C ASP A 1042 7.45 34.77 50.79
N ILE A 1043 8.20 33.92 50.09
CA ILE A 1043 8.19 33.88 48.62
C ILE A 1043 7.34 32.71 48.16
N GLY A 1044 6.41 32.99 47.24
CA GLY A 1044 5.60 31.98 46.57
C GLY A 1044 6.26 31.49 45.28
N TRP A 1045 6.57 32.42 44.37
CA TRP A 1045 7.19 32.10 43.09
C TRP A 1045 7.87 33.32 42.49
N LEU A 1046 8.70 33.10 41.47
CA LEU A 1046 9.28 34.15 40.64
C LEU A 1046 9.29 33.74 39.15
N ARG A 1047 9.35 34.73 38.27
CA ARG A 1047 9.41 34.55 36.82
C ARG A 1047 10.19 35.69 36.18
N PHE A 1048 11.12 35.39 35.29
CA PHE A 1048 11.74 36.42 34.46
C PHE A 1048 10.95 36.65 33.18
N ILE A 1049 10.98 37.89 32.71
CA ILE A 1049 10.22 38.36 31.55
C ILE A 1049 11.19 39.11 30.64
N HIS A 1050 11.04 38.92 29.33
CA HIS A 1050 11.81 39.62 28.30
C HIS A 1050 11.76 41.15 28.47
#